data_AF-A0A1G1PDN6-F1
#
_entry.id   AF-A0A1G1PDN6-F1
#
_cell.length_a   1.000
_cell.length_b   1.000
_cell.length_c   1.000
_cell.angle_alpha   90.00
_cell.angle_beta   90.00
_cell.angle_gamma   90.00
#
_symmetry.space_group_name_H-M   'P 1'
#
loop_
_entity.id
_entity.type
_entity.pdbx_description
1 polymer ?
#
loop_
_entity_poly.entity_id
_entity_poly.type
_entity_poly.pdbx_seq_one_letter_code
_entity_poly.pdbx_strand_id
1 'polypeptide(L)'
;MTILAGIILTVYFHYYENQKVKYGGEAVIRDSVVLRAIDKAVGRIENRTQLITFFKGDVWTAQIGQWKLTDPLAFFGNLIRTKEIYWPLFFSALIPIAATVILGKIFCGWICPMGLLFEWNSRLRRFLKKAGLPLFDFKLPASVKFFVLGGGLLTGLIFGAHYFLIIYPPKLISGEIYLSITRSTLSYGAIFLFTLLAVELVLAPRLWCRSLCPGGALYTLLSRFRFLRIQNDRRRCTDCGICDRACPYEIQPSKGNLSSECDHCGVCIDKCPVNTLFFSVINDREIYQRVVQQRIPPPSKRGREGGGENPLPRWEGKFWKQMVIFLGVFLITTSAHAHHIRGLPHYGYSKNYPQVPTYEESRVVDDWGISFSYIKIFETKNCDLAIYLKNTKTGKPFDGVMSFKVFGEHEDPHDVHAYDAHRHTNTYRVGWVYEKDGIYTLRITFNDGGKTYMEDFRMQMGNVGFNKLWLILPASVVLMLVFLNVIKRLRGKSVKTAAVVLALIYTFAAPALVFAAEKGFCPICGMKMPCPMKCIAAVTGSGGEKMMLMSGMPARLFFTGIALVLIVSFIAVEILIRGSKQPGDYAKFNLLEMRWLNALVKKPYFKFLFQFPVFLVFCFIIYAGLFGHGIINIAPILTWTIWWAGLVFLILFFGKAWCFVCPWDFMATLFQHLKPFGVSNAPFTLGLKWPPWLKNIYLAIGLFILLTWFELGFKVTASPRSTAFLGILMVCLSIVPALIFEKRSFCKYGCLVGRISGLYAMFAPIEVRSKDLSVCTACRTKDCFAGNDRGNPCPTSLVIPQIRENTYCILCTECVRSCPHDNVAVNIRPFAADLRRFKTARPDEAWLAVILLALTSFHGLTMTPLWDSAAQTSVLGLLQSTLSVGRLSAFTIGMILVNGLLALLYYGISIITQRFAGDADVPTKKIFLYYAYSILPIALFYHLAHNGMHFFMEGQMVVPLLSDPLGRGANFFGTAAWQMGPILSSQSIWHLQVGLVLTGHIFGIIIAHHVSRRLFADDRKALRSLLPMLAGMIFFSCVSLWIMHLDMNMRSSLM
;
A
#
# COMPACT_ATOMS: atom_id res chain seq x y z
N MET A 1 -34.07 19.88 -17.38
CA MET A 1 -35.00 18.79 -17.01
C MET A 1 -35.33 17.91 -18.20
N THR A 2 -35.80 18.46 -19.33
CA THR A 2 -36.17 17.74 -20.56
C THR A 2 -35.14 16.72 -21.05
N ILE A 3 -33.84 17.07 -21.06
CA ILE A 3 -32.75 16.15 -21.46
C ILE A 3 -32.60 14.96 -20.48
N LEU A 4 -32.78 15.20 -19.17
CA LEU A 4 -32.71 14.16 -18.14
C LEU A 4 -33.92 13.22 -18.24
N ALA A 5 -35.11 13.77 -18.49
CA ALA A 5 -36.30 12.98 -18.78
C ALA A 5 -36.09 12.12 -20.03
N GLY A 6 -35.56 12.70 -21.12
CA GLY A 6 -35.18 11.96 -22.34
C GLY A 6 -34.21 10.80 -22.06
N ILE A 7 -33.14 11.04 -21.31
CA ILE A 7 -32.17 9.99 -20.92
C ILE A 7 -32.84 8.84 -20.15
N ILE A 8 -33.70 9.16 -19.19
CA ILE A 8 -34.42 8.15 -18.39
C ILE A 8 -35.43 7.40 -19.28
N LEU A 9 -36.14 8.10 -20.16
CA LEU A 9 -37.09 7.54 -21.12
C LEU A 9 -36.42 6.54 -22.07
N THR A 10 -35.28 6.89 -22.68
CA THR A 10 -34.59 6.01 -23.63
C THR A 10 -34.17 4.68 -22.97
N VAL A 11 -33.62 4.72 -21.75
CA VAL A 11 -33.23 3.52 -20.99
C VAL A 11 -34.45 2.73 -20.52
N TYR A 12 -35.53 3.42 -20.12
CA TYR A 12 -36.80 2.80 -19.71
C TYR A 12 -37.51 2.08 -20.87
N PHE A 13 -37.54 2.68 -22.07
CA PHE A 13 -38.14 2.08 -23.25
C PHE A 13 -37.30 0.94 -23.83
N HIS A 14 -35.96 1.01 -23.73
CA HIS A 14 -35.08 -0.13 -24.01
C HIS A 14 -35.39 -1.33 -23.09
N TYR A 15 -35.64 -1.07 -21.80
CA TYR A 15 -36.10 -2.11 -20.86
C TYR A 15 -37.47 -2.70 -21.24
N TYR A 16 -38.44 -1.86 -21.63
CA TYR A 16 -39.78 -2.31 -21.97
C TYR A 16 -39.81 -3.30 -23.15
N GLU A 17 -39.07 -3.04 -24.23
CA GLU A 17 -39.01 -4.03 -25.34
C GLU A 17 -38.32 -5.34 -24.93
N ASN A 18 -37.28 -5.27 -24.09
CA ASN A 18 -36.64 -6.48 -23.56
C ASN A 18 -37.64 -7.32 -22.71
N GLN A 19 -38.60 -6.69 -22.01
CA GLN A 19 -39.69 -7.42 -21.35
C GLN A 19 -40.71 -7.97 -22.36
N LYS A 20 -41.09 -7.19 -23.37
CA LYS A 20 -42.07 -7.60 -24.40
C LYS A 20 -41.60 -8.82 -25.21
N VAL A 21 -40.32 -8.90 -25.53
CA VAL A 21 -39.70 -10.08 -26.17
C VAL A 21 -39.63 -11.28 -25.23
N LYS A 22 -39.32 -11.06 -23.95
CA LYS A 22 -39.19 -12.12 -22.94
C LYS A 22 -40.50 -12.82 -22.59
N TYR A 23 -41.63 -12.11 -22.64
CA TYR A 23 -42.95 -12.61 -22.23
C TYR A 23 -43.95 -12.76 -23.40
N GLY A 24 -43.47 -12.97 -24.63
CA GLY A 24 -44.34 -13.36 -25.75
C GLY A 24 -45.34 -12.29 -26.20
N GLY A 25 -44.96 -11.00 -26.16
CA GLY A 25 -45.79 -9.89 -26.64
C GLY A 25 -46.71 -9.25 -25.59
N GLU A 26 -47.18 -10.01 -24.60
CA GLU A 26 -48.06 -9.54 -23.52
C GLU A 26 -47.31 -9.07 -22.27
N ALA A 27 -46.26 -8.27 -22.45
CA ALA A 27 -45.72 -7.48 -21.35
C ALA A 27 -46.70 -6.34 -20.99
N VAL A 28 -47.80 -6.69 -20.32
CA VAL A 28 -48.76 -5.71 -19.78
C VAL A 28 -47.99 -4.72 -18.92
N ILE A 29 -48.07 -3.44 -19.30
CA ILE A 29 -47.43 -2.35 -18.61
C ILE A 29 -48.08 -2.21 -17.22
N ARG A 30 -47.57 -2.93 -16.22
CA ARG A 30 -47.96 -2.68 -14.83
C ARG A 30 -47.56 -1.26 -14.49
N ASP A 31 -48.57 -0.49 -14.11
CA ASP A 31 -48.52 0.96 -14.00
C ASP A 31 -47.43 1.39 -12.99
N SER A 32 -46.24 1.71 -13.52
CA SER A 32 -45.05 1.90 -12.72
C SER A 32 -44.99 3.34 -12.19
N VAL A 33 -44.38 3.52 -11.02
CA VAL A 33 -44.15 4.86 -10.44
C VAL A 33 -43.41 5.77 -11.42
N VAL A 34 -42.51 5.21 -12.23
CA VAL A 34 -41.77 5.90 -13.29
C VAL A 34 -42.71 6.40 -14.39
N LEU A 35 -43.63 5.57 -14.87
CA LEU A 35 -44.62 5.98 -15.88
C LEU A 35 -45.60 7.02 -15.36
N ARG A 36 -46.13 6.86 -14.15
CA ARG A 36 -46.98 7.89 -13.54
C ARG A 36 -46.24 9.21 -13.34
N ALA A 37 -44.95 9.18 -13.02
CA ALA A 37 -44.12 10.38 -12.94
C ALA A 37 -43.86 11.02 -14.32
N ILE A 38 -43.68 10.21 -15.38
CA ILE A 38 -43.54 10.67 -16.77
C ILE A 38 -44.83 11.31 -17.27
N ASP A 39 -45.97 10.64 -17.14
CA ASP A 39 -47.29 11.15 -17.56
C ASP A 39 -47.64 12.46 -16.84
N LYS A 40 -47.25 12.60 -15.57
CA LYS A 40 -47.42 13.82 -14.77
C LYS A 40 -46.42 14.93 -15.13
N ALA A 41 -45.32 14.62 -15.81
CA ALA A 41 -44.27 15.58 -16.20
C ALA A 41 -44.31 16.00 -17.68
N VAL A 42 -44.89 15.19 -18.56
CA VAL A 42 -44.89 15.39 -20.02
C VAL A 42 -46.32 15.44 -20.60
N GLY A 43 -47.34 15.13 -19.79
CA GLY A 43 -48.72 14.93 -20.26
C GLY A 43 -48.97 13.46 -20.62
N ARG A 44 -50.25 13.07 -20.67
CA ARG A 44 -50.64 11.67 -20.91
C ARG A 44 -50.44 11.32 -22.39
N ILE A 45 -49.35 10.61 -22.69
CA ILE A 45 -48.99 10.25 -24.06
C ILE A 45 -49.92 9.12 -24.54
N GLU A 46 -50.74 9.40 -25.55
CA GLU A 46 -51.74 8.46 -26.10
C GLU A 46 -51.07 7.34 -26.91
N ASN A 47 -50.20 7.67 -27.88
CA ASN A 47 -49.60 6.69 -28.78
C ASN A 47 -48.20 6.23 -28.35
N ARG A 48 -48.12 5.58 -27.18
CA ARG A 48 -46.86 5.21 -26.51
C ARG A 48 -45.94 4.34 -27.37
N THR A 49 -46.51 3.45 -28.17
CA THR A 49 -45.76 2.50 -29.03
C THR A 49 -44.90 3.21 -30.07
N GLN A 50 -45.39 4.30 -30.68
CA GLN A 50 -44.59 5.10 -31.62
C GLN A 50 -43.40 5.79 -30.93
N LEU A 51 -43.62 6.33 -29.72
CA LEU A 51 -42.55 7.00 -28.96
C LEU A 51 -41.44 6.01 -28.56
N ILE A 52 -41.82 4.79 -28.17
CA ILE A 52 -40.90 3.67 -27.90
C ILE A 52 -40.09 3.30 -29.14
N THR A 53 -40.68 3.29 -30.34
CA THR A 53 -39.93 3.04 -31.58
C THR A 53 -39.04 4.21 -32.00
N PHE A 54 -39.35 5.44 -31.60
CA PHE A 54 -38.63 6.64 -32.01
C PHE A 54 -37.40 6.95 -31.14
N PHE A 55 -37.42 6.67 -29.83
CA PHE A 55 -36.27 6.83 -28.93
C PHE A 55 -35.86 5.50 -28.30
N LYS A 56 -34.72 4.93 -28.74
CA LYS A 56 -34.16 3.67 -28.21
C LYS A 56 -32.66 3.77 -27.90
N GLY A 57 -32.18 2.95 -26.96
CA GLY A 57 -30.76 2.84 -26.60
C GLY A 57 -30.41 3.38 -25.21
N ASP A 58 -29.19 3.87 -25.06
CA ASP A 58 -28.62 4.38 -23.81
C ASP A 58 -27.87 5.72 -24.02
N VAL A 59 -27.19 6.22 -22.98
CA VAL A 59 -26.49 7.53 -23.04
C VAL A 59 -25.15 7.47 -23.79
N TRP A 60 -24.87 6.35 -24.45
CA TRP A 60 -23.64 6.06 -25.18
C TRP A 60 -23.91 5.64 -26.63
N THR A 61 -25.06 5.04 -26.87
CA THR A 61 -25.58 4.59 -28.16
C THR A 61 -27.09 4.82 -28.20
N ALA A 62 -27.56 5.74 -29.05
CA ALA A 62 -28.97 6.12 -29.11
C ALA A 62 -29.48 6.12 -30.55
N GLN A 63 -30.74 5.71 -30.74
CA GLN A 63 -31.47 5.84 -31.98
C GLN A 63 -32.58 6.88 -31.79
N ILE A 64 -32.67 7.82 -32.74
CA ILE A 64 -33.66 8.90 -32.79
C ILE A 64 -34.32 8.83 -34.18
N GLY A 65 -35.53 8.30 -34.24
CA GLY A 65 -36.18 7.93 -35.50
C GLY A 65 -35.36 6.90 -36.27
N GLN A 66 -34.91 7.25 -37.48
CA GLN A 66 -34.02 6.40 -38.29
C GLN A 66 -32.52 6.62 -37.99
N TRP A 67 -32.17 7.71 -37.30
CA TRP A 67 -30.78 8.09 -37.07
C TRP A 67 -30.20 7.33 -35.88
N LYS A 68 -29.14 6.56 -36.12
CA LYS A 68 -28.37 5.87 -35.08
C LYS A 68 -27.14 6.70 -34.75
N LEU A 69 -26.90 6.93 -33.47
CA LEU A 69 -25.80 7.72 -32.92
C LEU A 69 -24.99 6.86 -31.96
N THR A 70 -23.67 6.95 -32.03
CA THR A 70 -22.75 6.17 -31.18
C THR A 70 -21.62 7.07 -30.71
N ASP A 71 -21.27 7.01 -29.42
CA ASP A 71 -20.10 7.72 -28.91
C ASP A 71 -18.84 7.30 -29.71
N PRO A 72 -18.04 8.25 -30.24
CA PRO A 72 -16.88 7.92 -31.08
C PRO A 72 -15.85 7.03 -30.40
N LEU A 73 -15.72 7.09 -29.05
CA LEU A 73 -14.82 6.22 -28.31
C LEU A 73 -15.32 4.76 -28.27
N ALA A 74 -16.63 4.52 -28.42
CA ALA A 74 -17.18 3.18 -28.64
C ALA A 74 -16.71 2.60 -29.97
N PHE A 75 -16.82 3.39 -31.05
CA PHE A 75 -16.43 2.97 -32.39
C PHE A 75 -14.94 2.65 -32.46
N PHE A 76 -14.07 3.56 -32.01
CA PHE A 76 -12.62 3.32 -31.98
C PHE A 76 -12.26 2.14 -31.06
N GLY A 77 -13.01 1.94 -29.97
CA GLY A 77 -12.91 0.72 -29.17
C GLY A 77 -13.17 -0.53 -29.99
N ASN A 78 -14.36 -0.62 -30.59
CA ASN A 78 -14.81 -1.80 -31.34
C ASN A 78 -13.78 -2.16 -32.42
N LEU A 79 -13.42 -1.17 -33.27
CA LEU A 79 -12.42 -1.29 -34.32
C LEU A 79 -11.07 -1.85 -33.83
N ILE A 80 -10.57 -1.42 -32.67
CA ILE A 80 -9.29 -1.91 -32.13
C ILE A 80 -9.39 -3.36 -31.63
N ARG A 81 -10.54 -3.79 -31.10
CA ARG A 81 -10.76 -5.17 -30.64
C ARG A 81 -10.93 -6.14 -31.80
N THR A 82 -11.84 -5.83 -32.72
CA THR A 82 -12.18 -6.70 -33.85
C THR A 82 -11.12 -6.64 -34.95
N LYS A 83 -10.37 -5.53 -35.02
CA LYS A 83 -9.48 -5.15 -36.14
C LYS A 83 -10.22 -4.94 -37.46
N GLU A 84 -11.55 -4.87 -37.41
CA GLU A 84 -12.45 -4.77 -38.55
C GLU A 84 -13.37 -3.55 -38.38
N ILE A 85 -13.61 -2.83 -39.47
CA ILE A 85 -14.54 -1.70 -39.47
C ILE A 85 -15.96 -2.24 -39.53
N TYR A 86 -16.64 -2.26 -38.38
CA TYR A 86 -18.08 -2.48 -38.35
C TYR A 86 -18.80 -1.21 -38.85
N TRP A 87 -19.04 -1.18 -40.17
CA TRP A 87 -19.58 -0.02 -40.90
C TRP A 87 -20.81 0.65 -40.25
N PRO A 88 -21.80 -0.06 -39.67
CA PRO A 88 -22.93 0.58 -39.00
C PRO A 88 -22.52 1.43 -37.78
N LEU A 89 -21.49 1.02 -37.02
CA LEU A 89 -20.95 1.82 -35.91
C LEU A 89 -20.10 3.00 -36.41
N PHE A 90 -19.45 2.87 -37.57
CA PHE A 90 -18.70 3.96 -38.19
C PHE A 90 -19.62 5.12 -38.58
N PHE A 91 -20.69 4.84 -39.33
CA PHE A 91 -21.64 5.86 -39.76
C PHE A 91 -22.38 6.50 -38.57
N SER A 92 -22.73 5.74 -37.53
CA SER A 92 -23.36 6.29 -36.33
C SER A 92 -22.42 7.13 -35.45
N ALA A 93 -21.11 6.92 -35.53
CA ALA A 93 -20.10 7.75 -34.87
C ALA A 93 -19.73 9.02 -35.66
N LEU A 94 -19.96 9.04 -36.97
CA LEU A 94 -19.60 10.18 -37.83
C LEU A 94 -20.37 11.46 -37.48
N ILE A 95 -21.66 11.35 -37.14
CA ILE A 95 -22.50 12.51 -36.81
C ILE A 95 -22.00 13.22 -35.52
N PRO A 96 -21.75 12.54 -34.37
CA PRO A 96 -21.11 13.16 -33.21
C PRO A 96 -19.70 13.72 -33.47
N ILE A 97 -18.89 13.09 -34.34
CA ILE A 97 -17.58 13.61 -34.73
C ILE A 97 -17.71 14.95 -35.46
N ALA A 98 -18.55 15.01 -36.50
CA ALA A 98 -18.80 16.23 -37.27
C ALA A 98 -19.33 17.36 -36.39
N ALA A 99 -20.32 17.08 -35.54
CA ALA A 99 -20.85 18.05 -34.58
C ALA A 99 -19.76 18.59 -33.63
N THR A 100 -18.82 17.74 -33.18
CA THR A 100 -17.70 18.16 -32.33
C THR A 100 -16.68 19.03 -33.06
N VAL A 101 -16.39 18.71 -34.33
CA VAL A 101 -15.47 19.49 -35.16
C VAL A 101 -16.05 20.87 -35.48
N ILE A 102 -17.37 21.02 -35.60
CA ILE A 102 -18.00 22.33 -35.86
C ILE A 102 -18.18 23.12 -34.56
N LEU A 103 -18.84 22.55 -33.56
CA LEU A 103 -19.34 23.23 -32.35
C LEU A 103 -18.40 23.12 -31.14
N GLY A 104 -17.29 22.38 -31.25
CA GLY A 104 -16.42 22.06 -30.12
C GLY A 104 -16.98 20.96 -29.22
N LYS A 105 -16.52 20.87 -27.98
CA LYS A 105 -16.88 19.80 -27.01
C LYS A 105 -18.29 19.97 -26.41
N ILE A 106 -19.26 20.42 -27.20
CA ILE A 106 -20.62 20.77 -26.76
C ILE A 106 -21.33 19.57 -26.10
N PHE A 107 -21.06 18.34 -26.56
CA PHE A 107 -21.54 17.11 -25.90
C PHE A 107 -21.11 17.03 -24.43
N CYS A 108 -19.85 17.36 -24.11
CA CYS A 108 -19.34 17.33 -22.73
C CYS A 108 -19.97 18.40 -21.83
N GLY A 109 -20.37 19.54 -22.39
CA GLY A 109 -20.97 20.65 -21.65
C GLY A 109 -22.49 20.54 -21.48
N TRP A 110 -23.20 20.07 -22.52
CA TRP A 110 -24.66 20.22 -22.64
C TRP A 110 -25.45 18.89 -22.71
N ILE A 111 -24.81 17.77 -23.11
CA ILE A 111 -25.50 16.49 -23.36
C ILE A 111 -25.09 15.41 -22.35
N CYS A 112 -23.83 15.39 -21.92
CA CYS A 112 -23.28 14.37 -21.04
C CYS A 112 -23.91 14.41 -19.63
N PRO A 113 -24.47 13.31 -19.11
CA PRO A 113 -25.17 13.28 -17.81
C PRO A 113 -24.24 13.56 -16.63
N MET A 114 -22.94 13.23 -16.74
CA MET A 114 -21.94 13.61 -15.76
C MET A 114 -21.83 15.14 -15.61
N GLY A 115 -22.06 15.91 -16.68
CA GLY A 115 -22.01 17.37 -16.63
C GLY A 115 -23.03 17.94 -15.64
N LEU A 116 -24.27 17.40 -15.68
CA LEU A 116 -25.34 17.76 -14.74
C LEU A 116 -25.00 17.33 -13.30
N LEU A 117 -24.59 16.06 -13.11
CA LEU A 117 -24.24 15.55 -11.79
C LEU A 117 -23.09 16.35 -11.16
N PHE A 118 -22.06 16.70 -11.94
CA PHE A 118 -20.94 17.51 -11.47
C PHE A 118 -21.31 18.99 -11.25
N GLU A 119 -22.31 19.53 -11.95
CA GLU A 119 -22.83 20.86 -11.62
C GLU A 119 -23.61 20.87 -10.30
N TRP A 120 -24.48 19.88 -10.08
CA TRP A 120 -25.16 19.68 -8.79
C TRP A 120 -24.15 19.46 -7.66
N ASN A 121 -23.15 18.60 -7.89
CA ASN A 121 -22.06 18.38 -6.96
C ASN A 121 -21.29 19.67 -6.67
N SER A 122 -21.08 20.54 -7.67
CA SER A 122 -20.43 21.85 -7.50
C SER A 122 -21.32 22.89 -6.79
N ARG A 123 -22.66 22.79 -6.88
CA ARG A 123 -23.60 23.58 -6.08
C ARG A 123 -23.57 23.12 -4.62
N LEU A 124 -23.67 21.81 -4.38
CA LEU A 124 -23.50 21.20 -3.06
C LEU A 124 -22.15 21.57 -2.44
N ARG A 125 -21.06 21.49 -3.21
CA ARG A 125 -19.70 21.90 -2.80
C ARG A 125 -19.64 23.33 -2.28
N ARG A 126 -20.32 24.26 -2.96
CA ARG A 126 -20.40 25.68 -2.52
C ARG A 126 -21.26 25.84 -1.27
N PHE A 127 -22.36 25.09 -1.15
CA PHE A 127 -23.16 25.05 0.07
C PHE A 127 -22.35 24.52 1.26
N LEU A 128 -21.65 23.39 1.11
CA LEU A 128 -20.80 22.81 2.14
C LEU A 128 -19.62 23.73 2.53
N LYS A 129 -18.96 24.39 1.56
CA LYS A 129 -17.95 25.43 1.85
C LYS A 129 -18.55 26.61 2.62
N LYS A 130 -19.77 27.07 2.30
CA LYS A 130 -20.50 28.11 3.06
C LYS A 130 -20.89 27.63 4.47
N ALA A 131 -21.19 26.35 4.64
CA ALA A 131 -21.42 25.70 5.94
C ALA A 131 -20.12 25.39 6.72
N GLY A 132 -18.96 25.94 6.30
CA GLY A 132 -17.70 25.85 7.03
C GLY A 132 -16.92 24.53 6.84
N LEU A 133 -17.31 23.66 5.91
CA LEU A 133 -16.61 22.39 5.68
C LEU A 133 -15.30 22.58 4.87
N PRO A 134 -14.19 21.97 5.31
CA PRO A 134 -12.88 22.13 4.66
C PRO A 134 -12.76 21.25 3.40
N LEU A 135 -12.98 21.84 2.22
CA LEU A 135 -12.87 21.16 0.92
C LEU A 135 -11.67 21.71 0.12
N PHE A 136 -10.89 20.81 -0.48
CA PHE A 136 -9.58 21.08 -1.10
C PHE A 136 -9.69 21.47 -2.58
N ASP A 137 -8.71 22.19 -3.17
CA ASP A 137 -8.74 22.54 -4.60
C ASP A 137 -7.47 22.02 -5.32
N PHE A 138 -7.44 20.69 -5.52
CA PHE A 138 -6.38 19.90 -6.13
C PHE A 138 -6.28 20.08 -7.64
N LYS A 139 -5.05 20.25 -8.15
CA LYS A 139 -4.81 20.54 -9.57
C LYS A 139 -4.02 19.41 -10.25
N LEU A 140 -4.71 18.65 -11.10
CA LEU A 140 -4.09 17.65 -11.97
C LEU A 140 -4.00 18.20 -13.41
N PRO A 141 -2.87 18.10 -14.12
CA PRO A 141 -2.73 18.64 -15.48
C PRO A 141 -3.75 18.06 -16.46
N ALA A 142 -4.38 18.92 -17.27
CA ALA A 142 -5.40 18.51 -18.23
C ALA A 142 -4.86 17.56 -19.33
N SER A 143 -3.55 17.44 -19.50
CA SER A 143 -2.93 16.52 -20.46
C SER A 143 -2.97 15.05 -20.03
N VAL A 144 -3.19 14.75 -18.73
CA VAL A 144 -3.16 13.37 -18.21
C VAL A 144 -4.17 12.46 -18.90
N LYS A 145 -5.37 12.96 -19.25
CA LYS A 145 -6.40 12.19 -19.95
C LYS A 145 -6.00 11.68 -21.35
N PHE A 146 -5.06 12.32 -22.04
CA PHE A 146 -4.56 11.78 -23.32
C PHE A 146 -3.67 10.54 -23.10
N PHE A 147 -2.97 10.45 -21.97
CA PHE A 147 -2.29 9.23 -21.56
C PHE A 147 -3.28 8.13 -21.12
N VAL A 148 -4.40 8.50 -20.48
CA VAL A 148 -5.49 7.55 -20.17
C VAL A 148 -6.14 7.02 -21.45
N LEU A 149 -6.44 7.89 -22.42
CA LEU A 149 -6.95 7.48 -23.74
C LEU A 149 -5.94 6.60 -24.48
N GLY A 150 -4.69 7.05 -24.65
CA GLY A 150 -3.65 6.29 -25.36
C GLY A 150 -3.34 4.95 -24.69
N GLY A 151 -3.25 4.91 -23.36
CA GLY A 151 -3.07 3.67 -22.61
C GLY A 151 -4.28 2.73 -22.73
N GLY A 152 -5.51 3.28 -22.77
CA GLY A 152 -6.73 2.51 -22.99
C GLY A 152 -6.82 1.90 -24.40
N LEU A 153 -6.41 2.65 -25.43
CA LEU A 153 -6.37 2.16 -26.82
C LEU A 153 -5.25 1.11 -27.00
N LEU A 154 -4.04 1.37 -26.46
CA LEU A 154 -2.90 0.46 -26.57
C LEU A 154 -3.11 -0.85 -25.81
N THR A 155 -3.65 -0.79 -24.59
CA THR A 155 -4.05 -2.01 -23.87
C THR A 155 -5.12 -2.75 -24.65
N GLY A 156 -6.15 -2.06 -25.16
CA GLY A 156 -7.17 -2.68 -26.03
C GLY A 156 -6.62 -3.38 -27.27
N LEU A 157 -5.55 -2.87 -27.88
CA LEU A 157 -4.90 -3.47 -29.04
C LEU A 157 -4.09 -4.73 -28.68
N ILE A 158 -3.32 -4.67 -27.59
CA ILE A 158 -2.47 -5.79 -27.14
C ILE A 158 -3.32 -6.92 -26.56
N PHE A 159 -4.49 -6.57 -26.00
CA PHE A 159 -5.32 -7.46 -25.19
C PHE A 159 -6.70 -7.79 -25.76
N GLY A 160 -7.10 -7.23 -26.90
CA GLY A 160 -8.39 -7.53 -27.53
C GLY A 160 -9.62 -7.20 -26.66
N ALA A 161 -9.49 -6.31 -25.67
CA ALA A 161 -10.52 -6.05 -24.66
C ALA A 161 -10.63 -4.56 -24.29
N HIS A 162 -11.87 -4.09 -24.11
CA HIS A 162 -12.19 -2.66 -24.04
C HIS A 162 -12.09 -2.05 -22.62
N TYR A 163 -10.89 -1.98 -22.06
CA TYR A 163 -10.69 -1.60 -20.65
C TYR A 163 -11.15 -0.17 -20.28
N PHE A 164 -11.12 0.79 -21.20
CA PHE A 164 -11.60 2.15 -20.91
C PHE A 164 -13.13 2.22 -20.67
N LEU A 165 -13.91 1.23 -21.13
CA LEU A 165 -15.35 1.15 -20.87
C LEU A 165 -15.68 0.95 -19.39
N ILE A 166 -14.74 0.37 -18.63
CA ILE A 166 -14.90 0.08 -17.19
C ILE A 166 -14.82 1.38 -16.37
N ILE A 167 -14.12 2.39 -16.88
CA ILE A 167 -13.87 3.66 -16.17
C ILE A 167 -14.52 4.89 -16.81
N TYR A 168 -15.12 4.79 -17.99
CA TYR A 168 -15.75 5.93 -18.68
C TYR A 168 -17.22 6.10 -18.21
N PRO A 169 -17.55 7.15 -17.43
CA PRO A 169 -18.79 7.16 -16.64
C PRO A 169 -20.15 7.17 -17.37
N PRO A 170 -20.32 7.70 -18.61
CA PRO A 170 -21.63 7.68 -19.28
C PRO A 170 -22.19 6.27 -19.54
N LYS A 171 -21.33 5.25 -19.74
CA LYS A 171 -21.74 3.84 -19.82
C LYS A 171 -22.14 3.32 -18.45
N LEU A 172 -21.34 3.63 -17.42
CA LEU A 172 -21.63 3.20 -16.05
C LEU A 172 -22.99 3.74 -15.61
N ILE A 173 -23.27 5.03 -15.82
CA ILE A 173 -24.58 5.62 -15.53
C ILE A 173 -25.71 4.89 -16.26
N SER A 174 -25.54 4.62 -17.55
CA SER A 174 -26.53 3.90 -18.35
C SER A 174 -26.83 2.51 -17.77
N GLY A 175 -25.80 1.76 -17.40
CA GLY A 175 -25.92 0.45 -16.77
C GLY A 175 -26.54 0.48 -15.37
N GLU A 176 -26.20 1.47 -14.53
CA GLU A 176 -26.78 1.61 -13.20
C GLU A 176 -28.25 2.09 -13.25
N ILE A 177 -28.60 2.99 -14.16
CA ILE A 177 -30.00 3.37 -14.40
C ILE A 177 -30.81 2.15 -14.86
N TYR A 178 -30.26 1.34 -15.77
CA TYR A 178 -30.90 0.09 -16.18
C TYR A 178 -31.09 -0.87 -15.00
N LEU A 179 -30.07 -1.15 -14.20
CA LEU A 179 -30.19 -2.05 -13.03
C LEU A 179 -31.18 -1.52 -11.97
N SER A 180 -31.18 -0.20 -11.74
CA SER A 180 -32.10 0.45 -10.81
C SER A 180 -33.56 0.36 -11.28
N ILE A 181 -33.83 0.59 -12.57
CA ILE A 181 -35.17 0.45 -13.16
C ILE A 181 -35.62 -1.02 -13.22
N THR A 182 -34.74 -1.92 -13.64
CA THR A 182 -35.08 -3.33 -13.92
C THR A 182 -35.20 -4.21 -12.70
N ARG A 183 -34.44 -3.90 -11.63
CA ARG A 183 -34.24 -4.77 -10.46
C ARG A 183 -34.24 -4.02 -9.13
N SER A 184 -34.49 -2.69 -9.13
CA SER A 184 -34.41 -1.85 -7.93
C SER A 184 -33.07 -1.97 -7.17
N THR A 185 -31.97 -2.26 -7.89
CA THR A 185 -30.64 -2.52 -7.32
C THR A 185 -29.55 -1.75 -8.06
N LEU A 186 -28.39 -1.61 -7.40
CA LEU A 186 -27.20 -0.93 -7.92
C LEU A 186 -26.00 -1.87 -7.88
N SER A 187 -25.05 -1.67 -8.80
CA SER A 187 -23.85 -2.47 -8.95
C SER A 187 -22.59 -1.78 -8.38
N TYR A 188 -21.43 -2.44 -8.48
CA TYR A 188 -20.14 -1.84 -8.14
C TYR A 188 -19.82 -0.59 -9.00
N GLY A 189 -20.43 -0.46 -10.19
CA GLY A 189 -20.37 0.76 -11.00
C GLY A 189 -20.99 1.98 -10.29
N ALA A 190 -22.06 1.80 -9.52
CA ALA A 190 -22.63 2.86 -8.69
C ALA A 190 -21.68 3.28 -7.56
N ILE A 191 -21.02 2.31 -6.91
CA ILE A 191 -20.00 2.62 -5.89
C ILE A 191 -18.84 3.42 -6.52
N PHE A 192 -18.40 3.06 -7.73
CA PHE A 192 -17.40 3.85 -8.46
C PHE A 192 -17.91 5.26 -8.80
N LEU A 193 -19.16 5.41 -9.26
CA LEU A 193 -19.76 6.71 -9.59
C LEU A 193 -19.94 7.60 -8.35
N PHE A 194 -20.43 7.07 -7.24
CA PHE A 194 -20.55 7.81 -5.98
C PHE A 194 -19.18 8.17 -5.41
N THR A 195 -18.21 7.26 -5.50
CA THR A 195 -16.81 7.54 -5.13
C THR A 195 -16.23 8.65 -6.01
N LEU A 196 -16.46 8.63 -7.32
CA LEU A 196 -16.04 9.66 -8.27
C LEU A 196 -16.65 11.02 -7.93
N LEU A 197 -17.96 11.06 -7.60
CA LEU A 197 -18.65 12.27 -7.16
C LEU A 197 -18.11 12.78 -5.81
N ALA A 198 -17.89 11.91 -4.83
CA ALA A 198 -17.31 12.28 -3.53
C ALA A 198 -15.87 12.79 -3.66
N VAL A 199 -15.04 12.13 -4.47
CA VAL A 199 -13.68 12.58 -4.81
C VAL A 199 -13.72 13.96 -5.48
N GLU A 200 -14.65 14.22 -6.39
CA GLU A 200 -14.79 15.54 -7.02
C GLU A 200 -15.31 16.61 -6.03
N LEU A 201 -16.26 16.24 -5.16
CA LEU A 201 -16.83 17.11 -4.12
C LEU A 201 -15.75 17.57 -3.13
N VAL A 202 -14.86 16.67 -2.75
CA VAL A 202 -13.81 16.92 -1.76
C VAL A 202 -12.56 17.53 -2.39
N LEU A 203 -12.08 17.03 -3.54
CA LEU A 203 -10.75 17.37 -4.07
C LEU A 203 -10.70 18.52 -5.08
N ALA A 204 -11.64 18.64 -6.03
CA ALA A 204 -11.68 19.75 -7.01
C ALA A 204 -12.86 19.55 -7.99
N PRO A 205 -13.55 20.61 -8.42
CA PRO A 205 -14.68 20.50 -9.33
C PRO A 205 -14.21 20.11 -10.73
N ARG A 206 -15.01 19.28 -11.43
CA ARG A 206 -14.74 18.72 -12.77
C ARG A 206 -13.37 18.05 -12.95
N LEU A 207 -12.72 17.60 -11.86
CA LEU A 207 -11.36 17.02 -11.90
C LEU A 207 -11.27 15.84 -12.87
N TRP A 208 -12.30 14.99 -12.91
CA TRP A 208 -12.35 13.85 -13.84
C TRP A 208 -12.47 14.31 -15.29
N CYS A 209 -13.46 15.14 -15.61
CA CYS A 209 -13.70 15.63 -16.98
C CYS A 209 -12.54 16.49 -17.52
N ARG A 210 -11.85 17.24 -16.65
CA ARG A 210 -10.67 18.03 -17.02
C ARG A 210 -9.44 17.16 -17.28
N SER A 211 -9.17 16.17 -16.44
CA SER A 211 -7.81 15.60 -16.35
C SER A 211 -7.71 14.08 -16.47
N LEU A 212 -8.81 13.31 -16.44
CA LEU A 212 -8.78 11.84 -16.49
C LEU A 212 -9.72 11.19 -17.52
N CYS A 213 -10.82 11.84 -17.89
CA CYS A 213 -11.86 11.25 -18.75
C CYS A 213 -11.34 10.92 -20.18
N PRO A 214 -11.33 9.64 -20.63
CA PRO A 214 -10.82 9.27 -21.94
C PRO A 214 -11.69 9.80 -23.09
N GLY A 215 -13.03 9.79 -22.95
CA GLY A 215 -13.92 10.44 -23.91
C GLY A 215 -13.66 11.94 -23.99
N GLY A 216 -13.53 12.60 -22.84
CA GLY A 216 -13.15 14.02 -22.76
C GLY A 216 -11.80 14.34 -23.42
N ALA A 217 -10.87 13.39 -23.48
CA ALA A 217 -9.63 13.50 -24.25
C ALA A 217 -9.90 13.46 -25.76
N LEU A 218 -10.64 12.45 -26.23
CA LEU A 218 -10.98 12.28 -27.64
C LEU A 218 -11.72 13.52 -28.20
N TYR A 219 -12.77 13.98 -27.51
CA TYR A 219 -13.51 15.20 -27.90
C TYR A 219 -12.60 16.45 -27.90
N THR A 220 -11.53 16.50 -27.10
CA THR A 220 -10.56 17.63 -27.11
C THR A 220 -9.63 17.61 -28.32
N LEU A 221 -9.30 16.43 -28.87
CA LEU A 221 -8.55 16.34 -30.12
C LEU A 221 -9.40 16.85 -31.29
N LEU A 222 -10.66 16.40 -31.36
CA LEU A 222 -11.61 16.80 -32.39
C LEU A 222 -11.92 18.31 -32.33
N SER A 223 -12.15 18.85 -31.13
CA SER A 223 -12.46 20.28 -30.92
C SER A 223 -11.29 21.25 -31.14
N ARG A 224 -10.09 20.75 -31.46
CA ARG A 224 -8.98 21.63 -31.89
C ARG A 224 -9.33 22.37 -33.17
N PHE A 225 -10.09 21.71 -34.06
CA PHE A 225 -10.51 22.24 -35.36
C PHE A 225 -11.80 23.08 -35.30
N ARG A 226 -12.33 23.35 -34.10
CA ARG A 226 -13.60 24.07 -33.93
C ARG A 226 -13.57 25.49 -34.52
N PHE A 227 -14.61 25.77 -35.29
CA PHE A 227 -14.92 27.08 -35.82
C PHE A 227 -15.44 28.00 -34.72
N LEU A 228 -16.45 27.54 -33.97
CA LEU A 228 -17.02 28.32 -32.86
C LEU A 228 -16.01 28.40 -31.70
N ARG A 229 -15.66 29.60 -31.27
CA ARG A 229 -14.77 29.88 -30.13
C ARG A 229 -15.36 30.97 -29.25
N ILE A 230 -14.90 31.05 -28.00
CA ILE A 230 -15.13 32.23 -27.16
C ILE A 230 -13.91 33.15 -27.30
N GLN A 231 -14.13 34.44 -27.49
CA GLN A 231 -13.10 35.49 -27.55
C GLN A 231 -13.33 36.51 -26.43
N ASN A 232 -12.28 37.26 -26.05
CA ASN A 232 -12.37 38.38 -25.11
C ASN A 232 -11.90 39.69 -25.76
N ASP A 233 -12.74 40.72 -25.73
CA ASP A 233 -12.33 42.07 -26.08
C ASP A 233 -11.44 42.66 -24.97
N ARG A 234 -10.12 42.57 -25.18
CA ARG A 234 -9.12 43.06 -24.22
C ARG A 234 -9.16 44.58 -24.04
N ARG A 235 -9.73 45.37 -24.95
CA ARG A 235 -9.82 46.84 -24.82
C ARG A 235 -10.84 47.27 -23.77
N ARG A 236 -11.89 46.46 -23.57
CA ARG A 236 -12.93 46.68 -22.54
C ARG A 236 -12.73 45.82 -21.28
N CYS A 237 -11.76 44.90 -21.27
CA CYS A 237 -11.51 43.97 -20.18
C CYS A 237 -10.78 44.65 -19.01
N THR A 238 -11.42 44.72 -17.85
CA THR A 238 -10.87 45.32 -16.62
C THR A 238 -9.95 44.39 -15.79
N ASP A 239 -9.59 43.22 -16.36
CA ASP A 239 -8.76 42.18 -15.73
C ASP A 239 -9.15 41.74 -14.30
N CYS A 240 -10.42 41.93 -13.91
CA CYS A 240 -11.00 41.54 -12.62
C CYS A 240 -10.96 40.04 -12.27
N GLY A 241 -10.59 39.17 -13.22
CA GLY A 241 -10.40 37.73 -13.02
C GLY A 241 -11.65 36.96 -12.57
N ILE A 242 -12.86 37.52 -12.73
CA ILE A 242 -14.12 36.85 -12.34
C ILE A 242 -14.43 35.69 -13.28
N CYS A 243 -14.31 35.91 -14.60
CA CYS A 243 -14.51 34.88 -15.62
C CYS A 243 -13.50 33.72 -15.51
N ASP A 244 -12.25 34.01 -15.12
CA ASP A 244 -11.21 33.00 -14.86
C ASP A 244 -11.54 32.13 -13.64
N ARG A 245 -11.99 32.75 -12.54
CA ARG A 245 -12.43 32.02 -11.33
C ARG A 245 -13.73 31.25 -11.54
N ALA A 246 -14.59 31.70 -12.46
CA ALA A 246 -15.83 31.03 -12.82
C ALA A 246 -15.63 29.85 -13.80
N CYS A 247 -14.50 29.77 -14.51
CA CYS A 247 -14.26 28.72 -15.48
C CYS A 247 -13.98 27.36 -14.80
N PRO A 248 -14.85 26.33 -14.96
CA PRO A 248 -14.70 25.07 -14.24
C PRO A 248 -13.53 24.19 -14.75
N TYR A 249 -12.91 24.56 -15.88
CA TYR A 249 -11.69 23.93 -16.39
C TYR A 249 -10.40 24.66 -15.97
N GLU A 250 -10.50 25.76 -15.21
CA GLU A 250 -9.38 26.67 -14.88
C GLU A 250 -8.64 27.23 -16.11
N ILE A 251 -9.36 27.42 -17.22
CA ILE A 251 -8.88 28.22 -18.35
C ILE A 251 -8.92 29.70 -17.92
N GLN A 252 -8.13 30.57 -18.58
CA GLN A 252 -8.12 32.02 -18.34
C GLN A 252 -8.81 32.79 -19.50
N PRO A 253 -10.17 32.79 -19.60
CA PRO A 253 -10.91 33.62 -20.54
C PRO A 253 -10.46 35.07 -20.61
N SER A 254 -10.05 35.67 -19.48
CA SER A 254 -9.54 37.05 -19.43
C SER A 254 -8.44 37.28 -20.47
N LYS A 255 -7.53 36.32 -20.65
CA LYS A 255 -6.38 36.42 -21.57
C LYS A 255 -6.71 36.14 -23.04
N GLY A 256 -7.99 36.01 -23.40
CA GLY A 256 -8.49 35.93 -24.78
C GLY A 256 -8.19 34.63 -25.55
N ASN A 257 -7.20 33.83 -25.14
CA ASN A 257 -6.84 32.58 -25.82
C ASN A 257 -7.43 31.36 -25.10
N LEU A 258 -8.63 30.94 -25.52
CA LEU A 258 -9.32 29.79 -24.93
C LEU A 258 -8.95 28.45 -25.58
N SER A 259 -8.30 27.61 -24.77
CA SER A 259 -7.88 26.23 -25.10
C SER A 259 -9.02 25.38 -25.68
N SER A 260 -8.67 24.38 -26.51
CA SER A 260 -9.61 23.33 -26.97
C SER A 260 -10.19 22.48 -25.84
N GLU A 261 -9.66 22.63 -24.62
CA GLU A 261 -10.24 22.08 -23.41
C GLU A 261 -11.63 22.62 -23.07
N CYS A 262 -11.99 23.81 -23.57
CA CYS A 262 -13.27 24.45 -23.32
C CYS A 262 -14.43 23.57 -23.82
N ASP A 263 -15.43 23.37 -22.95
CA ASP A 263 -16.66 22.61 -23.21
C ASP A 263 -17.82 23.48 -23.74
N HIS A 264 -17.55 24.76 -23.99
CA HIS A 264 -18.55 25.77 -24.38
C HIS A 264 -19.77 25.83 -23.43
N CYS A 265 -19.57 25.65 -22.13
CA CYS A 265 -20.62 25.79 -21.11
C CYS A 265 -21.12 27.23 -20.88
N GLY A 266 -20.52 28.26 -21.50
CA GLY A 266 -20.97 29.66 -21.45
C GLY A 266 -20.79 30.40 -20.11
N VAL A 267 -20.48 29.72 -19.00
CA VAL A 267 -20.41 30.30 -17.64
C VAL A 267 -19.49 31.52 -17.52
N CYS A 268 -18.41 31.60 -18.32
CA CYS A 268 -17.50 32.75 -18.32
C CYS A 268 -18.11 34.01 -18.97
N ILE A 269 -19.06 33.85 -19.90
CA ILE A 269 -19.81 34.94 -20.54
C ILE A 269 -20.84 35.47 -19.53
N ASP A 270 -21.68 34.58 -18.98
CA ASP A 270 -22.72 34.87 -17.97
C ASP A 270 -22.18 35.48 -16.65
N LYS A 271 -20.88 35.37 -16.37
CA LYS A 271 -20.23 35.94 -15.18
C LYS A 271 -19.30 37.12 -15.50
N CYS A 272 -19.34 37.66 -16.72
CA CYS A 272 -18.57 38.84 -17.11
C CYS A 272 -19.34 40.13 -16.77
N PRO A 273 -18.91 40.95 -15.79
CA PRO A 273 -19.66 42.15 -15.40
C PRO A 273 -19.64 43.28 -16.45
N VAL A 274 -18.71 43.21 -17.41
CA VAL A 274 -18.49 44.19 -18.47
C VAL A 274 -18.77 43.64 -19.88
N ASN A 275 -19.35 42.44 -19.98
CA ASN A 275 -19.80 41.80 -21.23
C ASN A 275 -18.76 41.82 -22.39
N THR A 276 -17.51 41.50 -22.09
CA THR A 276 -16.40 41.50 -23.07
C THR A 276 -16.14 40.13 -23.71
N LEU A 277 -16.76 39.07 -23.19
CA LEU A 277 -16.63 37.69 -23.67
C LEU A 277 -17.83 37.32 -24.55
N PHE A 278 -17.56 36.85 -25.77
CA PHE A 278 -18.61 36.47 -26.73
C PHE A 278 -18.14 35.31 -27.63
N PHE A 279 -19.10 34.66 -28.30
CA PHE A 279 -18.79 33.62 -29.30
C PHE A 279 -18.39 34.26 -30.65
N SER A 280 -17.32 33.76 -31.26
CA SER A 280 -16.69 34.30 -32.47
C SER A 280 -15.85 33.22 -33.19
N VAL A 281 -15.34 33.52 -34.39
CA VAL A 281 -14.80 32.53 -35.34
C VAL A 281 -13.33 32.84 -35.80
N ILE A 282 -12.65 33.86 -35.24
CA ILE A 282 -11.35 34.43 -35.73
C ILE A 282 -10.23 34.37 -34.62
N ASN A 283 -8.96 34.85 -34.79
CA ASN A 283 -7.84 34.62 -33.82
C ASN A 283 -6.55 35.53 -33.95
N ASP A 284 -6.01 36.10 -32.83
CA ASP A 284 -4.78 36.97 -32.75
C ASP A 284 -3.86 36.68 -31.52
N ARG A 285 -2.51 36.91 -31.55
CA ARG A 285 -1.63 36.59 -30.37
C ARG A 285 -0.25 37.28 -30.12
N GLU A 286 0.27 38.22 -30.91
CA GLU A 286 1.75 38.43 -30.98
C GLU A 286 2.43 39.33 -29.90
N ILE A 287 1.69 40.14 -29.13
CA ILE A 287 2.26 41.36 -28.50
C ILE A 287 2.90 41.16 -27.09
N TYR A 288 2.55 40.11 -26.34
CA TYR A 288 2.72 40.09 -24.87
C TYR A 288 4.15 39.81 -24.32
N GLN A 289 5.10 39.30 -25.11
CA GLN A 289 6.33 38.70 -24.54
C GLN A 289 7.48 39.68 -24.18
N ARG A 290 7.46 40.95 -24.59
CA ARG A 290 8.67 41.80 -24.58
C ARG A 290 9.08 42.45 -23.23
N VAL A 291 8.32 42.31 -22.13
CA VAL A 291 8.37 43.31 -21.03
C VAL A 291 9.07 42.87 -19.71
N VAL A 292 9.23 41.58 -19.39
CA VAL A 292 9.34 41.14 -17.97
C VAL A 292 10.77 40.88 -17.41
N GLN A 293 11.85 40.90 -18.21
CA GLN A 293 13.11 40.21 -17.86
C GLN A 293 14.22 40.95 -17.04
N GLN A 294 14.03 42.15 -16.44
CA GLN A 294 15.21 43.04 -16.21
C GLN A 294 15.88 43.25 -14.82
N ARG A 295 15.29 43.08 -13.61
CA ARG A 295 15.91 43.65 -12.36
C ARG A 295 15.77 42.83 -11.06
N ILE A 296 16.90 42.53 -10.37
CA ILE A 296 17.05 42.21 -8.92
C ILE A 296 18.48 42.57 -8.42
N PRO A 297 18.66 43.12 -7.20
CA PRO A 297 19.80 42.74 -6.32
C PRO A 297 19.41 42.48 -4.82
N PRO A 298 20.33 41.94 -3.97
CA PRO A 298 20.06 41.43 -2.60
C PRO A 298 20.27 42.46 -1.43
N PRO A 299 20.02 42.12 -0.14
CA PRO A 299 19.56 43.09 0.87
C PRO A 299 20.64 43.73 1.78
N SER A 300 20.28 44.84 2.45
CA SER A 300 21.04 45.48 3.53
C SER A 300 20.16 45.89 4.74
N LYS A 301 20.72 46.64 5.70
CA LYS A 301 20.44 46.53 7.16
C LYS A 301 19.47 47.58 7.75
N ARG A 302 18.90 47.20 8.91
CA ARG A 302 18.38 48.02 10.04
C ARG A 302 17.16 48.93 9.82
N GLY A 303 16.07 48.57 10.50
CA GLY A 303 15.59 49.33 11.66
C GLY A 303 14.75 50.59 11.40
N ARG A 304 13.43 50.47 11.62
CA ARG A 304 12.62 51.48 12.32
C ARG A 304 11.45 50.82 13.03
N GLU A 305 11.06 51.42 14.15
CA GLU A 305 10.01 50.96 15.05
C GLU A 305 8.62 51.28 14.51
N GLY A 306 7.61 50.59 15.03
CA GLY A 306 6.20 50.78 14.66
C GLY A 306 5.35 49.75 15.40
N GLY A 307 4.93 50.10 16.62
CA GLY A 307 4.08 49.25 17.44
C GLY A 307 2.70 49.07 16.83
N GLY A 308 2.19 47.84 16.85
CA GLY A 308 0.83 47.48 16.47
C GLY A 308 0.47 46.21 17.22
N GLU A 309 -0.65 46.23 17.93
CA GLU A 309 -1.00 45.24 18.94
C GLU A 309 -1.21 43.84 18.35
N ASN A 310 -0.70 42.81 19.01
CA ASN A 310 -0.97 41.41 18.67
C ASN A 310 -2.20 40.92 19.45
N PRO A 311 -3.39 40.77 18.83
CA PRO A 311 -4.41 39.92 19.40
C PRO A 311 -3.93 38.46 19.36
N LEU A 312 -3.83 37.85 20.54
CA LEU A 312 -3.41 36.47 20.77
C LEU A 312 -4.15 35.50 19.83
N PRO A 313 -3.45 34.61 19.08
CA PRO A 313 -4.12 33.54 18.36
C PRO A 313 -4.73 32.53 19.35
N ARG A 314 -6.05 32.65 19.54
CA ARG A 314 -6.86 31.66 20.29
C ARG A 314 -6.62 30.26 19.72
N TRP A 315 -6.26 29.35 20.60
CA TRP A 315 -6.27 27.91 20.31
C TRP A 315 -7.70 27.39 20.36
N GLU A 316 -8.21 26.87 19.24
CA GLU A 316 -9.32 25.91 19.25
C GLU A 316 -8.84 24.54 18.75
N GLY A 317 -9.02 23.54 19.61
CA GLY A 317 -8.32 22.25 19.49
C GLY A 317 -8.75 21.40 18.29
N LYS A 318 -7.79 21.08 17.41
CA LYS A 318 -7.91 19.99 16.42
C LYS A 318 -6.93 18.84 16.60
N PHE A 319 -6.09 18.84 17.64
CA PHE A 319 -5.25 17.69 17.98
C PHE A 319 -6.08 16.49 18.46
N TRP A 320 -7.06 16.72 19.35
CA TRP A 320 -7.96 15.68 19.85
C TRP A 320 -8.92 15.10 18.79
N LYS A 321 -9.34 15.90 17.80
CA LYS A 321 -10.18 15.39 16.70
C LYS A 321 -9.45 14.42 15.75
N GLN A 322 -8.12 14.37 15.77
CA GLN A 322 -7.36 13.45 14.91
C GLN A 322 -7.13 12.06 15.53
N MET A 323 -7.05 11.94 16.86
CA MET A 323 -7.02 10.62 17.52
C MET A 323 -8.37 9.90 17.47
N VAL A 324 -9.48 10.64 17.63
CA VAL A 324 -10.84 10.04 17.58
C VAL A 324 -11.19 9.54 16.17
N ILE A 325 -10.67 10.17 15.11
CA ILE A 325 -10.86 9.68 13.73
C ILE A 325 -10.03 8.41 13.46
N PHE A 326 -8.85 8.24 14.07
CA PHE A 326 -8.03 7.04 13.88
C PHE A 326 -8.64 5.80 14.55
N LEU A 327 -9.33 5.97 15.70
CA LEU A 327 -10.17 4.93 16.31
C LEU A 327 -11.54 4.78 15.61
N GLY A 328 -12.12 5.86 15.09
CA GLY A 328 -13.39 5.84 14.36
C GLY A 328 -13.35 5.07 13.03
N VAL A 329 -12.19 4.99 12.36
CA VAL A 329 -12.01 4.16 11.16
C VAL A 329 -11.95 2.66 11.49
N PHE A 330 -11.68 2.27 12.75
CA PHE A 330 -11.71 0.89 13.20
C PHE A 330 -13.10 0.44 13.72
N LEU A 331 -14.08 1.34 13.76
CA LEU A 331 -15.42 1.11 14.33
C LEU A 331 -16.57 1.43 13.38
N ILE A 332 -16.32 1.43 12.05
CA ILE A 332 -17.37 1.31 11.03
C ILE A 332 -17.11 0.06 10.15
N THR A 333 -16.93 -1.08 10.82
CA THR A 333 -17.23 -2.41 10.27
C THR A 333 -17.96 -3.29 11.30
N THR A 334 -18.88 -2.69 12.05
CA THR A 334 -20.22 -3.29 12.14
C THR A 334 -21.05 -2.56 11.09
N SER A 335 -21.93 -3.20 10.33
CA SER A 335 -22.78 -4.33 10.70
C SER A 335 -23.14 -5.22 9.50
N ALA A 336 -24.05 -6.17 9.76
CA ALA A 336 -24.78 -7.00 8.81
C ALA A 336 -24.03 -8.22 8.24
N HIS A 337 -24.36 -9.39 8.84
CA HIS A 337 -24.71 -10.53 8.01
C HIS A 337 -25.85 -10.13 7.06
N ALA A 338 -25.50 -9.79 5.83
CA ALA A 338 -26.43 -9.63 4.73
C ALA A 338 -26.02 -10.61 3.63
N HIS A 339 -26.80 -11.69 3.51
CA HIS A 339 -26.61 -12.72 2.50
C HIS A 339 -26.95 -12.11 1.14
N HIS A 340 -25.93 -11.83 0.32
CA HIS A 340 -26.09 -11.29 -1.03
C HIS A 340 -25.22 -12.12 -1.98
N ILE A 341 -25.77 -13.11 -2.70
CA ILE A 341 -26.76 -12.97 -3.78
C ILE A 341 -26.22 -12.09 -4.92
N ARG A 342 -25.87 -12.74 -6.03
CA ARG A 342 -25.97 -12.15 -7.36
C ARG A 342 -26.80 -13.03 -8.29
N GLY A 343 -28.09 -12.72 -8.38
CA GLY A 343 -28.95 -13.32 -9.39
C GLY A 343 -28.53 -12.94 -10.81
N LEU A 344 -28.25 -13.94 -11.63
CA LEU A 344 -28.42 -13.87 -13.09
C LEU A 344 -29.30 -15.05 -13.52
N PRO A 345 -30.58 -14.83 -13.83
CA PRO A 345 -31.35 -15.75 -14.66
C PRO A 345 -30.96 -15.58 -16.15
N HIS A 346 -31.28 -16.62 -16.93
CA HIS A 346 -30.96 -16.95 -18.33
C HIS A 346 -31.29 -15.93 -19.45
N TYR A 347 -31.15 -16.41 -20.70
CA TYR A 347 -31.44 -15.90 -22.07
C TYR A 347 -30.18 -15.34 -22.79
N GLY A 348 -29.99 -15.53 -24.11
CA GLY A 348 -30.78 -16.22 -25.14
C GLY A 348 -30.46 -15.63 -26.52
N TYR A 349 -29.86 -16.39 -27.44
CA TYR A 349 -29.41 -15.85 -28.74
C TYR A 349 -30.57 -15.56 -29.69
N SER A 350 -30.76 -14.29 -30.04
CA SER A 350 -31.54 -13.89 -31.22
C SER A 350 -30.75 -12.88 -32.06
N LYS A 351 -30.96 -12.90 -33.38
CA LYS A 351 -30.09 -12.25 -34.39
C LYS A 351 -29.96 -10.72 -34.31
N ASN A 352 -30.67 -10.03 -33.42
CA ASN A 352 -30.77 -8.57 -33.40
C ASN A 352 -30.01 -7.89 -32.24
N TYR A 353 -29.23 -8.61 -31.42
CA TYR A 353 -28.42 -8.00 -30.36
C TYR A 353 -27.10 -8.74 -30.08
N PRO A 354 -25.94 -8.05 -30.03
CA PRO A 354 -24.66 -8.69 -29.72
C PRO A 354 -24.36 -8.69 -28.21
N GLN A 355 -24.48 -9.86 -27.57
CA GLN A 355 -23.85 -10.17 -26.27
C GLN A 355 -23.04 -11.47 -26.38
N VAL A 356 -22.08 -11.70 -25.48
CA VAL A 356 -21.03 -12.74 -25.59
C VAL A 356 -21.13 -13.71 -24.40
N PRO A 357 -21.05 -15.03 -24.60
CA PRO A 357 -21.14 -16.04 -23.54
C PRO A 357 -19.85 -16.15 -22.72
N THR A 358 -19.90 -16.88 -21.61
CA THR A 358 -18.77 -16.99 -20.66
C THR A 358 -17.79 -18.12 -21.01
N TYR A 359 -18.27 -19.22 -21.59
CA TYR A 359 -17.45 -20.27 -22.22
C TYR A 359 -18.29 -21.02 -23.28
N GLU A 360 -17.69 -21.30 -24.43
CA GLU A 360 -18.29 -22.03 -25.56
C GLU A 360 -17.17 -22.79 -26.27
N GLU A 361 -17.37 -24.09 -26.53
CA GLU A 361 -16.46 -24.95 -27.28
C GLU A 361 -17.25 -25.67 -28.37
N SER A 362 -16.80 -25.56 -29.63
CA SER A 362 -17.45 -26.22 -30.76
C SER A 362 -16.49 -27.17 -31.47
N ARG A 363 -16.95 -28.40 -31.74
CA ARG A 363 -16.23 -29.41 -32.52
C ARG A 363 -17.05 -29.87 -33.71
N VAL A 364 -16.38 -30.36 -34.75
CA VAL A 364 -17.03 -31.01 -35.89
C VAL A 364 -16.57 -32.46 -35.92
N VAL A 365 -17.53 -33.38 -35.88
CA VAL A 365 -17.30 -34.82 -35.94
C VAL A 365 -18.12 -35.35 -37.12
N ASP A 366 -17.43 -35.89 -38.12
CA ASP A 366 -17.98 -36.16 -39.45
C ASP A 366 -18.82 -34.97 -39.98
N ASP A 367 -20.13 -35.21 -40.16
CA ASP A 367 -21.08 -34.25 -40.71
C ASP A 367 -21.84 -33.46 -39.62
N TRP A 368 -21.45 -33.55 -38.35
CA TRP A 368 -22.12 -32.91 -37.22
C TRP A 368 -21.24 -31.87 -36.52
N GLY A 369 -21.69 -30.62 -36.52
CA GLY A 369 -21.14 -29.53 -35.73
C GLY A 369 -21.81 -29.49 -34.35
N ILE A 370 -21.03 -29.81 -33.32
CA ILE A 370 -21.45 -29.90 -31.92
C ILE A 370 -20.91 -28.67 -31.20
N SER A 371 -21.81 -27.80 -30.73
CA SER A 371 -21.48 -26.62 -29.93
C SER A 371 -21.91 -26.82 -28.50
N PHE A 372 -20.95 -26.96 -27.60
CA PHE A 372 -21.15 -27.06 -26.16
C PHE A 372 -20.94 -25.70 -25.49
N SER A 373 -21.87 -25.33 -24.60
CA SER A 373 -21.78 -24.14 -23.78
C SER A 373 -22.25 -24.45 -22.35
N TYR A 374 -21.65 -23.79 -21.37
CA TYR A 374 -22.10 -23.89 -19.98
C TYR A 374 -22.03 -22.54 -19.28
N ILE A 375 -22.93 -22.34 -18.32
CA ILE A 375 -22.97 -21.14 -17.49
C ILE A 375 -22.61 -21.55 -16.07
N LYS A 376 -21.53 -20.96 -15.56
CA LYS A 376 -21.09 -21.14 -14.18
C LYS A 376 -21.95 -20.31 -13.24
N ILE A 377 -22.80 -20.97 -12.48
CA ILE A 377 -23.58 -20.35 -11.41
C ILE A 377 -22.69 -20.28 -10.18
N PHE A 378 -22.35 -19.07 -9.73
CA PHE A 378 -21.51 -18.89 -8.55
C PHE A 378 -22.33 -19.13 -7.27
N GLU A 379 -21.68 -19.70 -6.24
CA GLU A 379 -22.24 -20.01 -4.91
C GLU A 379 -23.23 -21.20 -4.84
N THR A 380 -23.55 -21.85 -5.95
CA THR A 380 -24.24 -23.15 -5.97
C THR A 380 -23.35 -24.22 -6.59
N LYS A 381 -23.50 -25.48 -6.15
CA LYS A 381 -22.96 -26.65 -6.84
C LYS A 381 -23.62 -26.92 -8.20
N ASN A 382 -24.71 -26.23 -8.53
CA ASN A 382 -25.48 -26.43 -9.76
C ASN A 382 -24.83 -25.73 -10.97
N CYS A 383 -24.91 -26.35 -12.14
CA CYS A 383 -24.50 -25.81 -13.43
C CYS A 383 -25.51 -26.17 -14.51
N ASP A 384 -25.83 -25.21 -15.38
CA ASP A 384 -26.65 -25.44 -16.57
C ASP A 384 -25.76 -25.63 -17.80
N LEU A 385 -25.90 -26.80 -18.42
CA LEU A 385 -25.21 -27.23 -19.62
C LEU A 385 -26.16 -27.09 -20.81
N ALA A 386 -25.68 -26.56 -21.94
CA ALA A 386 -26.47 -26.35 -23.14
C ALA A 386 -25.66 -26.77 -24.39
N ILE A 387 -26.19 -27.74 -25.12
CA ILE A 387 -25.55 -28.35 -26.29
C ILE A 387 -26.43 -28.18 -27.52
N TYR A 388 -25.84 -27.65 -28.58
CA TYR A 388 -26.47 -27.42 -29.87
C TYR A 388 -25.76 -28.25 -30.93
N LEU A 389 -26.48 -29.14 -31.62
CA LEU A 389 -25.94 -29.93 -32.73
C LEU A 389 -26.58 -29.49 -34.02
N LYS A 390 -25.78 -29.31 -35.05
CA LYS A 390 -26.21 -28.94 -36.39
C LYS A 390 -25.39 -29.70 -37.42
N ASN A 391 -26.07 -30.37 -38.34
CA ASN A 391 -25.43 -31.05 -39.46
C ASN A 391 -24.74 -29.99 -40.33
N THR A 392 -23.44 -30.13 -40.58
CA THR A 392 -22.60 -29.10 -41.21
C THR A 392 -22.92 -28.92 -42.70
N LYS A 393 -23.33 -30.00 -43.37
CA LYS A 393 -23.69 -30.01 -44.80
C LYS A 393 -25.11 -29.49 -45.06
N THR A 394 -26.10 -29.94 -44.29
CA THR A 394 -27.53 -29.60 -44.51
C THR A 394 -28.01 -28.42 -43.68
N GLY A 395 -27.27 -28.05 -42.62
CA GLY A 395 -27.61 -26.97 -41.71
C GLY A 395 -28.77 -27.27 -40.74
N LYS A 396 -29.35 -28.48 -40.75
CA LYS A 396 -30.45 -28.86 -39.87
C LYS A 396 -29.95 -29.23 -38.46
N PRO A 397 -30.70 -28.90 -37.39
CA PRO A 397 -30.34 -29.29 -36.03
C PRO A 397 -30.67 -30.78 -35.77
N PHE A 398 -29.91 -31.43 -34.88
CA PHE A 398 -30.18 -32.81 -34.47
C PHE A 398 -31.52 -32.92 -33.70
N ASP A 399 -32.25 -34.01 -33.90
CA ASP A 399 -33.56 -34.26 -33.31
C ASP A 399 -33.72 -35.58 -32.53
N GLY A 400 -32.71 -36.45 -32.55
CA GLY A 400 -32.68 -37.70 -31.80
C GLY A 400 -32.39 -37.56 -30.30
N VAL A 401 -32.32 -38.71 -29.62
CA VAL A 401 -32.01 -38.83 -28.19
C VAL A 401 -30.50 -38.82 -27.97
N MET A 402 -30.06 -38.17 -26.89
CA MET A 402 -28.66 -38.06 -26.48
C MET A 402 -28.51 -38.45 -25.00
N SER A 403 -27.44 -39.17 -24.68
CA SER A 403 -27.04 -39.49 -23.31
C SER A 403 -25.81 -38.68 -22.88
N PHE A 404 -25.70 -38.46 -21.58
CA PHE A 404 -24.70 -37.60 -20.96
C PHE A 404 -24.12 -38.31 -19.73
N LYS A 405 -22.79 -38.32 -19.59
CA LYS A 405 -22.10 -38.75 -18.36
C LYS A 405 -21.11 -37.67 -17.94
N VAL A 406 -21.00 -37.41 -16.63
CA VAL A 406 -20.01 -36.47 -16.08
C VAL A 406 -19.19 -37.16 -15.01
N PHE A 407 -17.87 -37.08 -15.12
CA PHE A 407 -16.93 -37.70 -14.18
C PHE A 407 -15.72 -36.78 -13.92
N GLY A 408 -15.11 -36.87 -12.74
CA GLY A 408 -13.90 -36.14 -12.38
C GLY A 408 -12.65 -36.66 -13.11
N GLU A 409 -11.57 -35.86 -13.11
CA GLU A 409 -10.32 -36.18 -13.83
C GLU A 409 -9.62 -37.50 -13.39
N HIS A 410 -10.04 -38.11 -12.28
CA HIS A 410 -9.53 -39.38 -11.72
C HIS A 410 -10.65 -40.36 -11.29
N GLU A 411 -11.86 -40.21 -11.80
CA GLU A 411 -12.98 -41.14 -11.56
C GLU A 411 -13.23 -41.98 -12.81
N ASP A 412 -13.32 -43.31 -12.66
CA ASP A 412 -13.74 -44.18 -13.77
C ASP A 412 -15.19 -43.84 -14.18
N PRO A 413 -15.53 -43.94 -15.49
CA PRO A 413 -16.83 -43.50 -16.03
C PRO A 413 -17.98 -44.47 -15.74
N HIS A 414 -18.22 -44.74 -14.45
CA HIS A 414 -19.40 -45.41 -13.92
C HIS A 414 -20.55 -44.41 -13.72
N ASP A 415 -21.79 -44.91 -13.69
CA ASP A 415 -23.00 -44.07 -13.81
C ASP A 415 -23.32 -43.26 -12.56
N VAL A 416 -22.77 -42.05 -12.50
CA VAL A 416 -23.12 -41.01 -11.51
C VAL A 416 -24.19 -40.08 -12.11
N HIS A 417 -25.45 -40.47 -11.87
CA HIS A 417 -26.69 -39.70 -12.09
C HIS A 417 -26.98 -39.19 -13.51
N ALA A 418 -27.82 -39.94 -14.25
CA ALA A 418 -28.58 -39.39 -15.35
C ALA A 418 -29.69 -38.46 -14.83
N TYR A 419 -29.74 -37.22 -15.32
CA TYR A 419 -30.84 -36.26 -15.08
C TYR A 419 -31.54 -35.93 -16.41
N ASP A 420 -32.82 -35.57 -16.33
CA ASP A 420 -33.67 -35.27 -17.49
C ASP A 420 -33.06 -34.21 -18.42
N ALA A 421 -32.76 -34.62 -19.65
CA ALA A 421 -32.28 -33.74 -20.71
C ALA A 421 -33.48 -33.23 -21.53
N HIS A 422 -33.80 -31.94 -21.43
CA HIS A 422 -34.93 -31.35 -22.16
C HIS A 422 -34.47 -30.59 -23.41
N ARG A 423 -35.16 -30.85 -24.54
CA ARG A 423 -34.90 -30.20 -25.83
C ARG A 423 -35.73 -28.92 -25.94
N HIS A 424 -35.07 -27.76 -25.99
CA HIS A 424 -35.71 -26.46 -26.13
C HIS A 424 -35.08 -25.66 -27.26
N THR A 425 -35.89 -25.18 -28.21
CA THR A 425 -35.46 -24.31 -29.33
C THR A 425 -34.16 -24.80 -29.98
N ASN A 426 -34.15 -26.06 -30.42
CA ASN A 426 -33.01 -26.75 -31.05
C ASN A 426 -31.74 -26.96 -30.18
N THR A 427 -31.81 -26.73 -28.87
CA THR A 427 -30.71 -26.95 -27.92
C THR A 427 -31.12 -27.97 -26.86
N TYR A 428 -30.25 -28.92 -26.53
CA TYR A 428 -30.42 -29.85 -25.42
C TYR A 428 -29.86 -29.22 -24.15
N ARG A 429 -30.63 -29.24 -23.05
CA ARG A 429 -30.20 -28.67 -21.76
C ARG A 429 -30.18 -29.74 -20.67
N VAL A 430 -29.14 -29.69 -19.84
CA VAL A 430 -28.95 -30.59 -18.70
C VAL A 430 -28.56 -29.75 -17.49
N GLY A 431 -29.31 -29.87 -16.40
CA GLY A 431 -28.93 -29.32 -15.09
C GLY A 431 -28.14 -30.36 -14.31
N TRP A 432 -26.92 -30.02 -13.88
CA TRP A 432 -26.02 -30.94 -13.16
C TRP A 432 -25.47 -30.29 -11.88
N VAL A 433 -25.10 -31.09 -10.88
CA VAL A 433 -24.62 -30.62 -9.57
C VAL A 433 -23.26 -31.25 -9.26
N TYR A 434 -22.21 -30.42 -9.17
CA TYR A 434 -20.83 -30.88 -8.98
C TYR A 434 -20.41 -30.90 -7.50
N GLU A 435 -19.78 -31.97 -7.03
CA GLU A 435 -19.51 -32.11 -5.59
C GLU A 435 -18.30 -31.35 -5.08
N LYS A 436 -17.26 -31.13 -5.90
CA LYS A 436 -15.98 -30.52 -5.50
C LYS A 436 -15.48 -29.55 -6.58
N ASP A 437 -14.68 -28.56 -6.20
CA ASP A 437 -13.99 -27.68 -7.17
C ASP A 437 -12.93 -28.50 -7.93
N GLY A 438 -12.95 -28.49 -9.27
CA GLY A 438 -12.09 -29.35 -10.09
C GLY A 438 -12.37 -29.32 -11.60
N ILE A 439 -11.57 -30.07 -12.35
CA ILE A 439 -11.81 -30.35 -13.78
C ILE A 439 -12.66 -31.61 -13.89
N TYR A 440 -13.74 -31.49 -14.66
CA TYR A 440 -14.67 -32.57 -14.96
C TYR A 440 -14.72 -32.78 -16.47
N THR A 441 -15.05 -34.01 -16.88
CA THR A 441 -15.26 -34.35 -18.29
C THR A 441 -16.73 -34.68 -18.49
N LEU A 442 -17.39 -33.94 -19.39
CA LEU A 442 -18.72 -34.25 -19.89
C LEU A 442 -18.56 -35.09 -21.16
N ARG A 443 -18.92 -36.37 -21.06
CA ARG A 443 -19.05 -37.27 -22.20
C ARG A 443 -20.48 -37.22 -22.73
N ILE A 444 -20.62 -36.90 -24.00
CA ILE A 444 -21.90 -36.96 -24.72
C ILE A 444 -21.91 -38.19 -25.61
N THR A 445 -23.05 -38.85 -25.78
CA THR A 445 -23.19 -39.97 -26.71
C THR A 445 -24.55 -39.93 -27.41
N PHE A 446 -24.56 -40.01 -28.73
CA PHE A 446 -25.79 -40.02 -29.54
C PHE A 446 -25.66 -40.97 -30.74
N ASN A 447 -26.79 -41.43 -31.24
CA ASN A 447 -26.84 -42.31 -32.41
C ASN A 447 -27.55 -41.60 -33.56
N ASP A 448 -26.93 -41.61 -34.73
CA ASP A 448 -27.48 -41.09 -35.97
C ASP A 448 -27.19 -42.08 -37.11
N GLY A 449 -28.22 -42.45 -37.87
CA GLY A 449 -28.10 -43.41 -38.98
C GLY A 449 -27.53 -44.80 -38.61
N GLY A 450 -27.60 -45.21 -37.35
CA GLY A 450 -27.03 -46.49 -36.87
C GLY A 450 -25.56 -46.41 -36.44
N LYS A 451 -24.91 -45.24 -36.55
CA LYS A 451 -23.58 -44.98 -36.00
C LYS A 451 -23.70 -44.29 -34.64
N THR A 452 -22.93 -44.76 -33.66
CA THR A 452 -22.84 -44.14 -32.34
C THR A 452 -21.66 -43.17 -32.30
N TYR A 453 -21.94 -41.91 -31.99
CA TYR A 453 -20.98 -40.83 -31.82
C TYR A 453 -20.76 -40.56 -30.34
N MET A 454 -19.50 -40.42 -29.91
CA MET A 454 -19.11 -40.19 -28.51
C MET A 454 -18.03 -39.10 -28.45
N GLU A 455 -18.25 -38.04 -27.67
CA GLU A 455 -17.33 -36.91 -27.56
C GLU A 455 -17.18 -36.42 -26.11
N ASP A 456 -15.96 -36.00 -25.77
CA ASP A 456 -15.58 -35.56 -24.43
C ASP A 456 -15.23 -34.07 -24.40
N PHE A 457 -16.00 -33.31 -23.62
CA PHE A 457 -15.80 -31.89 -23.35
C PHE A 457 -15.25 -31.68 -21.94
N ARG A 458 -14.09 -31.00 -21.84
CA ARG A 458 -13.48 -30.68 -20.54
C ARG A 458 -14.08 -29.39 -20.00
N MET A 459 -14.64 -29.46 -18.81
CA MET A 459 -15.31 -28.36 -18.11
C MET A 459 -14.64 -28.09 -16.76
N GLN A 460 -14.61 -26.83 -16.34
CA GLN A 460 -13.81 -26.42 -15.19
C GLN A 460 -14.69 -25.74 -14.13
N MET A 461 -15.04 -26.51 -13.10
CA MET A 461 -15.89 -26.07 -12.01
C MET A 461 -15.03 -25.59 -10.84
N GLY A 462 -15.52 -24.64 -10.05
CA GLY A 462 -14.72 -24.05 -8.97
C GLY A 462 -13.68 -23.01 -9.40
N ASN A 463 -12.96 -22.41 -8.45
CA ASN A 463 -12.16 -21.19 -8.71
C ASN A 463 -10.68 -21.46 -9.03
N VAL A 464 -10.38 -21.70 -10.30
CA VAL A 464 -8.99 -21.71 -10.81
C VAL A 464 -8.45 -20.31 -11.09
N GLY A 465 -7.15 -20.15 -10.86
CA GLY A 465 -6.48 -18.85 -10.74
C GLY A 465 -6.60 -17.93 -11.96
N PHE A 466 -7.44 -16.90 -11.85
CA PHE A 466 -7.50 -15.83 -12.84
C PHE A 466 -6.14 -15.14 -12.99
N ASN A 467 -5.64 -15.09 -14.23
CA ASN A 467 -4.30 -14.61 -14.57
C ASN A 467 -4.23 -13.08 -14.37
N LYS A 468 -3.42 -12.60 -13.42
CA LYS A 468 -3.32 -11.15 -13.10
C LYS A 468 -2.51 -10.32 -14.09
N LEU A 469 -2.01 -10.93 -15.17
CA LEU A 469 -1.21 -10.28 -16.23
C LEU A 469 -1.87 -9.01 -16.80
N TRP A 470 -3.20 -8.98 -16.86
CA TRP A 470 -3.98 -7.96 -17.56
C TRP A 470 -4.12 -6.64 -16.77
N LEU A 471 -3.79 -6.65 -15.47
CA LEU A 471 -3.60 -5.43 -14.67
C LEU A 471 -2.17 -4.88 -14.76
N ILE A 472 -1.20 -5.70 -15.16
CA ILE A 472 0.21 -5.31 -15.25
C ILE A 472 0.44 -4.41 -16.46
N LEU A 473 -0.24 -4.65 -17.59
CA LEU A 473 0.01 -3.91 -18.83
C LEU A 473 -0.47 -2.45 -18.85
N PRO A 474 -1.67 -2.09 -18.32
CA PRO A 474 -2.03 -0.69 -18.15
C PRO A 474 -1.06 0.05 -17.22
N ALA A 475 -0.63 -0.61 -16.14
CA ALA A 475 0.35 -0.07 -15.21
C ALA A 475 1.74 0.05 -15.84
N SER A 476 2.19 -0.93 -16.63
CA SER A 476 3.49 -0.92 -17.30
C SER A 476 3.52 0.04 -18.49
N VAL A 477 2.42 0.24 -19.22
CA VAL A 477 2.27 1.28 -20.23
C VAL A 477 2.27 2.67 -19.59
N VAL A 478 1.57 2.88 -18.47
CA VAL A 478 1.64 4.16 -17.73
C VAL A 478 3.05 4.40 -17.19
N LEU A 479 3.70 3.38 -16.62
CA LEU A 479 5.10 3.46 -16.17
C LEU A 479 6.06 3.71 -17.35
N MET A 480 5.88 3.05 -18.49
CA MET A 480 6.69 3.23 -19.69
C MET A 480 6.49 4.61 -20.30
N LEU A 481 5.28 5.17 -20.29
CA LEU A 481 5.01 6.52 -20.78
C LEU A 481 5.55 7.59 -19.82
N VAL A 482 5.47 7.35 -18.50
CA VAL A 482 6.17 8.18 -17.49
C VAL A 482 7.69 8.10 -17.69
N PHE A 483 8.24 6.90 -17.89
CA PHE A 483 9.67 6.64 -18.08
C PHE A 483 10.20 7.23 -19.40
N LEU A 484 9.47 7.10 -20.52
CA LEU A 484 9.80 7.74 -21.80
C LEU A 484 9.71 9.27 -21.71
N ASN A 485 8.77 9.81 -20.92
CA ASN A 485 8.68 11.25 -20.67
C ASN A 485 9.84 11.76 -19.78
N VAL A 486 10.32 10.92 -18.85
CA VAL A 486 11.57 11.16 -18.08
C VAL A 486 12.79 11.09 -19.01
N ILE A 487 12.92 10.08 -19.87
CA ILE A 487 14.00 9.98 -20.88
C ILE A 487 13.99 11.19 -21.83
N LYS A 488 12.81 11.65 -22.27
CA LYS A 488 12.68 12.82 -23.14
C LYS A 488 13.12 14.12 -22.45
N ARG A 489 12.99 14.22 -21.11
CA ARG A 489 13.57 15.28 -20.27
C ARG A 489 15.08 15.13 -20.02
N LEU A 490 15.65 13.96 -20.28
CA LEU A 490 17.09 13.67 -20.14
C LEU A 490 17.88 13.84 -21.45
N ARG A 491 17.24 14.23 -22.56
CA ARG A 491 17.93 14.71 -23.78
C ARG A 491 18.66 16.03 -23.51
N GLY A 492 19.83 15.92 -22.90
CA GLY A 492 20.71 17.05 -22.60
C GLY A 492 22.18 16.66 -22.43
N LYS A 493 22.52 15.55 -21.75
CA LYS A 493 23.92 15.15 -21.51
C LYS A 493 24.15 13.64 -21.45
N SER A 494 25.20 13.18 -22.15
CA SER A 494 25.90 11.89 -22.02
C SER A 494 25.09 10.60 -22.28
N VAL A 495 25.05 10.17 -23.54
CA VAL A 495 24.49 8.86 -23.97
C VAL A 495 25.26 7.66 -23.37
N LYS A 496 26.56 7.81 -23.05
CA LYS A 496 27.41 6.71 -22.58
C LYS A 496 26.97 6.12 -21.23
N THR A 497 26.27 6.89 -20.39
CA THR A 497 25.79 6.41 -19.08
C THR A 497 24.52 5.56 -19.20
N ALA A 498 23.68 5.80 -20.20
CA ALA A 498 22.46 5.02 -20.44
C ALA A 498 22.78 3.61 -20.92
N ALA A 499 23.83 3.42 -21.73
CA ALA A 499 24.30 2.11 -22.17
C ALA A 499 24.80 1.25 -20.99
N VAL A 500 25.50 1.84 -20.02
CA VAL A 500 25.95 1.13 -18.80
C VAL A 500 24.77 0.77 -17.89
N VAL A 501 23.74 1.62 -17.80
CA VAL A 501 22.53 1.31 -17.03
C VAL A 501 21.64 0.28 -17.74
N LEU A 502 21.55 0.30 -19.07
CA LEU A 502 20.90 -0.76 -19.84
C LEU A 502 21.65 -2.08 -19.74
N ALA A 503 22.99 -2.06 -19.83
CA ALA A 503 23.82 -3.24 -19.57
C ALA A 503 23.57 -3.78 -18.16
N LEU A 504 23.64 -2.95 -17.11
CA LEU A 504 23.35 -3.40 -15.74
C LEU A 504 21.91 -3.93 -15.58
N ILE A 505 20.89 -3.26 -16.11
CA ILE A 505 19.51 -3.75 -16.06
C ILE A 505 19.38 -5.08 -16.83
N TYR A 506 20.04 -5.25 -17.97
CA TYR A 506 20.02 -6.49 -18.74
C TYR A 506 20.81 -7.60 -18.02
N THR A 507 21.97 -7.30 -17.42
CA THR A 507 22.79 -8.25 -16.63
C THR A 507 22.12 -8.64 -15.30
N PHE A 508 21.27 -7.80 -14.71
CA PHE A 508 20.49 -8.14 -13.51
C PHE A 508 19.05 -8.65 -13.81
N ALA A 509 18.51 -8.43 -15.00
CA ALA A 509 17.24 -9.02 -15.45
C ALA A 509 17.43 -10.35 -16.21
N ALA A 510 18.59 -10.59 -16.82
CA ALA A 510 18.90 -11.87 -17.48
C ALA A 510 18.81 -13.07 -16.52
N PRO A 511 19.30 -13.03 -15.26
CA PRO A 511 19.08 -14.12 -14.31
C PRO A 511 17.60 -14.39 -14.01
N ALA A 512 16.76 -13.35 -14.01
CA ALA A 512 15.31 -13.47 -13.83
C ALA A 512 14.58 -13.99 -15.09
N LEU A 513 15.20 -13.89 -16.27
CA LEU A 513 14.73 -14.50 -17.51
C LEU A 513 15.24 -15.94 -17.70
N VAL A 514 16.43 -16.27 -17.18
CA VAL A 514 17.03 -17.61 -17.28
C VAL A 514 16.39 -18.60 -16.30
N PHE A 515 16.04 -18.18 -15.07
CA PHE A 515 15.29 -19.04 -14.14
C PHE A 515 13.80 -19.22 -14.49
N ALA A 516 13.31 -18.60 -15.57
CA ALA A 516 11.96 -18.84 -16.10
C ALA A 516 11.89 -20.08 -17.02
N ALA A 517 12.99 -20.84 -17.16
CA ALA A 517 13.11 -21.96 -18.08
C ALA A 517 13.65 -23.24 -17.42
N GLU A 518 13.01 -23.73 -16.36
CA GLU A 518 13.18 -25.13 -15.97
C GLU A 518 11.85 -25.80 -15.57
N LYS A 519 11.52 -26.89 -16.27
CA LYS A 519 10.25 -27.60 -16.13
C LYS A 519 10.33 -28.60 -14.97
N GLY A 520 9.86 -28.18 -13.79
CA GLY A 520 9.09 -29.01 -12.86
C GLY A 520 9.49 -30.47 -12.66
N PHE A 521 10.76 -30.76 -12.37
CA PHE A 521 11.23 -32.07 -11.88
C PHE A 521 12.05 -31.91 -10.59
N CYS A 522 11.95 -32.89 -9.68
CA CYS A 522 12.71 -32.89 -8.43
C CYS A 522 14.18 -33.32 -8.67
N PRO A 523 15.20 -32.56 -8.27
CA PRO A 523 16.61 -32.90 -8.53
C PRO A 523 17.14 -34.12 -7.74
N ILE A 524 16.37 -34.65 -6.78
CA ILE A 524 16.74 -35.81 -5.96
C ILE A 524 16.15 -37.12 -6.53
N CYS A 525 15.03 -37.07 -7.26
CA CYS A 525 14.29 -38.27 -7.67
C CYS A 525 13.61 -38.21 -9.06
N GLY A 526 13.75 -37.13 -9.82
CA GLY A 526 13.31 -37.07 -11.22
C GLY A 526 11.80 -37.10 -11.47
N MET A 527 10.95 -36.91 -10.46
CA MET A 527 9.47 -36.87 -10.61
C MET A 527 8.89 -35.46 -10.76
N LYS A 528 7.74 -35.39 -11.45
CA LYS A 528 7.04 -34.17 -11.87
C LYS A 528 6.02 -33.72 -10.82
N MET A 529 6.01 -32.44 -10.45
CA MET A 529 5.10 -31.91 -9.42
C MET A 529 3.67 -31.63 -9.96
N PRO A 530 2.63 -31.70 -9.11
CA PRO A 530 2.65 -31.98 -7.66
C PRO A 530 2.52 -33.48 -7.34
N CYS A 531 3.44 -34.01 -6.54
CA CYS A 531 3.36 -35.39 -6.05
C CYS A 531 2.27 -35.51 -4.94
N PRO A 532 1.40 -36.54 -4.96
CA PRO A 532 0.36 -36.73 -3.94
C PRO A 532 0.93 -37.17 -2.59
N MET A 533 2.10 -37.80 -2.56
CA MET A 533 2.94 -37.70 -1.37
C MET A 533 3.52 -36.29 -1.35
N LYS A 534 3.00 -35.43 -0.45
CA LYS A 534 3.93 -34.54 0.23
C LYS A 534 5.04 -35.45 0.76
N CYS A 535 6.28 -35.19 0.37
CA CYS A 535 7.39 -35.47 1.26
C CYS A 535 7.22 -34.53 2.46
N ILE A 536 6.27 -34.88 3.35
CA ILE A 536 6.46 -34.71 4.78
C ILE A 536 7.61 -35.66 5.13
N ALA A 537 8.81 -35.25 4.74
CA ALA A 537 9.73 -34.94 5.79
C ALA A 537 8.92 -34.08 6.77
N ALA A 538 8.49 -34.71 7.86
CA ALA A 538 8.69 -34.08 9.13
C ALA A 538 10.08 -33.46 9.01
N VAL A 539 10.19 -32.13 9.00
CA VAL A 539 11.50 -31.50 9.11
C VAL A 539 11.91 -31.77 10.54
N THR A 540 12.32 -33.02 10.76
CA THR A 540 13.01 -33.48 11.93
C THR A 540 14.22 -32.57 11.99
N GLY A 541 14.16 -31.60 12.90
CA GLY A 541 15.40 -31.06 13.43
C GLY A 541 16.28 -32.25 13.84
N SER A 542 17.58 -32.07 13.94
CA SER A 542 18.52 -33.15 14.27
C SER A 542 18.35 -33.80 15.68
N GLY A 543 17.18 -33.63 16.31
CA GLY A 543 16.67 -34.33 17.49
C GLY A 543 15.20 -34.80 17.37
N GLY A 544 14.60 -34.86 16.17
CA GLY A 544 13.31 -35.54 15.92
C GLY A 544 12.02 -34.69 15.91
N GLU A 545 12.09 -33.39 16.22
CA GLU A 545 10.89 -32.53 16.31
C GLU A 545 10.30 -32.15 14.94
N LYS A 546 8.96 -32.20 14.81
CA LYS A 546 8.22 -31.68 13.63
C LYS A 546 8.04 -30.15 13.75
N MET A 547 8.67 -29.37 12.88
CA MET A 547 8.45 -27.91 12.82
C MET A 547 7.22 -27.54 11.97
N MET A 548 6.43 -26.59 12.45
CA MET A 548 5.31 -26.00 11.71
C MET A 548 5.74 -24.74 10.94
N LEU A 549 5.15 -24.56 9.76
CA LEU A 549 5.46 -23.48 8.82
C LEU A 549 4.32 -22.46 8.73
N MET A 550 4.67 -21.19 8.89
CA MET A 550 3.83 -20.04 8.60
C MET A 550 4.01 -19.67 7.13
N SER A 551 2.90 -19.59 6.38
CA SER A 551 2.98 -19.23 4.96
C SER A 551 3.51 -17.80 4.74
N GLY A 552 4.52 -17.70 3.88
CA GLY A 552 5.09 -16.43 3.47
C GLY A 552 4.10 -15.55 2.69
N MET A 553 4.48 -14.29 2.49
CA MET A 553 3.68 -13.34 1.70
C MET A 553 3.46 -13.88 0.28
N PRO A 554 2.23 -13.89 -0.27
CA PRO A 554 1.98 -14.41 -1.61
C PRO A 554 2.71 -13.58 -2.67
N ALA A 555 3.26 -14.23 -3.69
CA ALA A 555 4.08 -13.60 -4.75
C ALA A 555 3.45 -12.31 -5.35
N ARG A 556 2.12 -12.26 -5.43
CA ARG A 556 1.34 -11.09 -5.86
C ARG A 556 1.61 -9.84 -5.00
N LEU A 557 1.70 -9.97 -3.69
CA LEU A 557 2.04 -8.87 -2.77
C LEU A 557 3.53 -8.58 -2.77
N PHE A 558 4.39 -9.59 -2.84
CA PHE A 558 5.85 -9.43 -2.98
C PHE A 558 6.22 -8.55 -4.21
N PHE A 559 5.75 -8.90 -5.40
CA PHE A 559 6.01 -8.12 -6.62
C PHE A 559 5.34 -6.73 -6.58
N THR A 560 4.19 -6.60 -5.92
CA THR A 560 3.56 -5.29 -5.69
C THR A 560 4.42 -4.42 -4.78
N GLY A 561 5.00 -5.00 -3.71
CA GLY A 561 5.95 -4.33 -2.82
C GLY A 561 7.19 -3.84 -3.57
N ILE A 562 7.81 -4.68 -4.41
CA ILE A 562 8.96 -4.29 -5.24
C ILE A 562 8.59 -3.13 -6.18
N ALA A 563 7.46 -3.24 -6.89
CA ALA A 563 7.01 -2.19 -7.79
C ALA A 563 6.77 -0.86 -7.04
N LEU A 564 6.19 -0.91 -5.84
CA LEU A 564 5.98 0.26 -5.00
C LEU A 564 7.31 0.85 -4.48
N VAL A 565 8.27 0.02 -4.04
CA VAL A 565 9.62 0.45 -3.63
C VAL A 565 10.30 1.22 -4.77
N LEU A 566 10.25 0.69 -6.00
CA LEU A 566 10.81 1.35 -7.19
C LEU A 566 10.09 2.67 -7.50
N ILE A 567 8.76 2.65 -7.62
CA ILE A 567 7.95 3.86 -7.91
C ILE A 567 8.22 4.97 -6.89
N VAL A 568 8.19 4.63 -5.61
CA VAL A 568 8.47 5.55 -4.51
C VAL A 568 9.88 6.12 -4.59
N SER A 569 10.88 5.32 -4.96
CA SER A 569 12.28 5.77 -5.12
C SER A 569 12.39 6.90 -6.12
N PHE A 570 11.82 6.72 -7.32
CA PHE A 570 11.88 7.73 -8.38
C PHE A 570 11.04 8.97 -8.04
N ILE A 571 9.85 8.80 -7.45
CA ILE A 571 8.99 9.92 -7.03
C ILE A 571 9.66 10.74 -5.91
N ALA A 572 10.20 10.09 -4.89
CA ALA A 572 10.83 10.76 -3.75
C ALA A 572 12.05 11.57 -4.20
N VAL A 573 12.90 10.99 -5.05
CA VAL A 573 14.07 11.70 -5.60
C VAL A 573 13.65 12.91 -6.45
N GLU A 574 12.65 12.77 -7.32
CA GLU A 574 12.15 13.90 -8.13
C GLU A 574 11.55 15.03 -7.27
N ILE A 575 10.83 14.70 -6.19
CA ILE A 575 10.29 15.68 -5.24
C ILE A 575 11.42 16.39 -4.48
N LEU A 576 12.40 15.63 -3.98
CA LEU A 576 13.50 16.14 -3.16
C LEU A 576 14.48 16.99 -3.98
N ILE A 577 14.71 16.67 -5.26
CA ILE A 577 15.48 17.52 -6.20
C ILE A 577 14.78 18.87 -6.43
N ARG A 578 13.45 18.91 -6.44
CA ARG A 578 12.66 20.11 -6.73
C ARG A 578 12.40 21.03 -5.52
N GLY A 579 12.60 20.54 -4.29
CA GLY A 579 12.19 21.23 -3.08
C GLY A 579 13.29 21.33 -2.03
N SER A 580 14.12 22.39 -2.07
CA SER A 580 15.14 22.67 -1.06
C SER A 580 14.89 24.00 -0.32
N LYS A 581 14.18 23.92 0.81
CA LYS A 581 14.41 24.84 1.94
C LYS A 581 15.12 24.06 3.02
N GLN A 582 16.09 24.69 3.70
CA GLN A 582 16.69 24.09 4.89
C GLN A 582 15.60 23.77 5.93
N PRO A 583 15.74 22.69 6.72
CA PRO A 583 14.71 22.26 7.67
C PRO A 583 14.54 23.28 8.81
N GLY A 584 13.66 24.25 8.60
CA GLY A 584 13.19 25.19 9.63
C GLY A 584 12.54 24.47 10.81
N ASP A 585 12.25 25.20 11.89
CA ASP A 585 11.76 24.58 13.11
C ASP A 585 10.38 23.93 12.95
N TYR A 586 10.28 22.75 13.54
CA TYR A 586 9.09 21.92 13.51
C TYR A 586 8.20 22.24 14.71
N ALA A 587 6.89 22.16 14.51
CA ALA A 587 5.93 22.24 15.61
C ALA A 587 6.23 21.18 16.66
N LYS A 588 6.24 21.59 17.93
CA LYS A 588 6.42 20.74 19.11
C LYS A 588 5.22 20.92 20.02
N PHE A 589 4.80 19.85 20.67
CA PHE A 589 3.80 19.90 21.74
C PHE A 589 4.43 19.38 23.03
N ASN A 590 4.62 20.25 24.02
CA ASN A 590 5.27 19.90 25.28
C ASN A 590 4.25 19.28 26.25
N LEU A 591 4.37 17.99 26.51
CA LEU A 591 3.48 17.24 27.40
C LEU A 591 3.47 17.80 28.84
N LEU A 592 4.56 18.46 29.28
CA LEU A 592 4.66 19.06 30.61
C LEU A 592 3.89 20.39 30.77
N GLU A 593 3.20 20.87 29.72
CA GLU A 593 2.20 21.94 29.85
C GLU A 593 0.91 21.43 30.51
N MET A 594 0.64 20.12 30.44
CA MET A 594 -0.44 19.50 31.19
C MET A 594 -0.09 19.47 32.68
N ARG A 595 -0.74 20.35 33.48
CA ARG A 595 -0.42 20.58 34.90
C ARG A 595 -0.41 19.29 35.74
N TRP A 596 -1.37 18.38 35.51
CA TRP A 596 -1.45 17.10 36.21
C TRP A 596 -0.26 16.19 35.91
N LEU A 597 0.18 16.12 34.64
CA LEU A 597 1.31 15.29 34.22
C LEU A 597 2.63 15.87 34.73
N ASN A 598 2.80 17.19 34.68
CA ASN A 598 3.97 17.87 35.24
C ASN A 598 4.09 17.66 36.76
N ALA A 599 2.97 17.77 37.49
CA ALA A 599 2.91 17.46 38.92
C ALA A 599 3.24 16.00 39.22
N LEU A 600 2.76 15.06 38.41
CA LEU A 600 3.01 13.62 38.56
C LEU A 600 4.46 13.25 38.26
N VAL A 601 5.04 13.71 37.15
CA VAL A 601 6.44 13.47 36.74
C VAL A 601 7.44 13.99 37.79
N LYS A 602 7.07 15.04 38.54
CA LYS A 602 7.92 15.60 39.61
C LYS A 602 7.90 14.79 40.91
N LYS A 603 7.02 13.80 41.08
CA LYS A 603 6.98 12.97 42.30
C LYS A 603 8.14 11.96 42.33
N PRO A 604 8.77 11.73 43.50
CA PRO A 604 9.93 10.84 43.61
C PRO A 604 9.63 9.38 43.25
N TYR A 605 8.38 8.94 43.42
CA TYR A 605 7.91 7.58 43.09
C TYR A 605 7.44 7.43 41.63
N PHE A 606 7.47 8.47 40.79
CA PHE A 606 6.92 8.43 39.43
C PHE A 606 7.54 7.30 38.59
N LYS A 607 8.87 7.21 38.57
CA LYS A 607 9.61 6.15 37.86
C LYS A 607 9.33 4.76 38.46
N PHE A 608 9.26 4.67 39.79
CA PHE A 608 8.98 3.43 40.51
C PHE A 608 7.62 2.82 40.13
N LEU A 609 6.58 3.66 40.02
CA LEU A 609 5.21 3.24 39.67
C LEU A 609 5.14 2.44 38.36
N PHE A 610 6.00 2.74 37.38
CA PHE A 610 6.05 2.01 36.11
C PHE A 610 7.12 0.91 36.07
N GLN A 611 8.24 1.06 36.81
CA GLN A 611 9.28 0.03 36.87
C GLN A 611 8.85 -1.20 37.70
N PHE A 612 8.12 -1.00 38.81
CA PHE A 612 7.81 -2.08 39.75
C PHE A 612 6.90 -3.18 39.16
N PRO A 613 5.80 -2.88 38.44
CA PRO A 613 4.99 -3.93 37.80
C PRO A 613 5.77 -4.74 36.76
N VAL A 614 6.62 -4.08 35.96
CA VAL A 614 7.48 -4.74 34.96
C VAL A 614 8.54 -5.62 35.64
N PHE A 615 9.07 -5.18 36.79
CA PHE A 615 9.96 -5.99 37.62
C PHE A 615 9.26 -7.24 38.18
N LEU A 616 8.03 -7.16 38.66
CA LEU A 616 7.27 -8.32 39.12
C LEU A 616 7.05 -9.33 37.98
N VAL A 617 6.65 -8.86 36.80
CA VAL A 617 6.51 -9.71 35.59
C VAL A 617 7.86 -10.35 35.21
N PHE A 618 8.97 -9.61 35.31
CA PHE A 618 10.30 -10.13 35.02
C PHE A 618 10.76 -11.20 36.03
N CYS A 619 10.51 -11.01 37.33
CA CYS A 619 10.73 -12.05 38.35
C CYS A 619 9.87 -13.29 38.09
N PHE A 620 8.62 -13.10 37.68
CA PHE A 620 7.73 -14.21 37.31
C PHE A 620 8.22 -14.98 36.08
N ILE A 621 8.75 -14.30 35.05
CA ILE A 621 9.37 -14.94 33.88
C ILE A 621 10.58 -15.80 34.30
N ILE A 622 11.44 -15.32 35.20
CA ILE A 622 12.57 -16.11 35.73
C ILE A 622 12.06 -17.32 36.50
N TYR A 623 11.08 -17.14 37.40
CA TYR A 623 10.47 -18.24 38.16
C TYR A 623 9.84 -19.30 37.24
N ALA A 624 9.00 -18.88 36.29
CA ALA A 624 8.36 -19.79 35.34
C ALA A 624 9.38 -20.51 34.44
N GLY A 625 10.44 -19.84 34.01
CA GLY A 625 11.49 -20.47 33.20
C GLY A 625 12.36 -21.47 33.97
N LEU A 626 12.61 -21.26 35.27
CA LEU A 626 13.37 -22.20 36.11
C LEU A 626 12.54 -23.40 36.57
N PHE A 627 11.31 -23.15 37.05
CA PHE A 627 10.49 -24.14 37.76
C PHE A 627 9.31 -24.69 36.94
N GLY A 628 8.90 -24.03 35.86
CA GLY A 628 7.84 -24.51 34.97
C GLY A 628 8.26 -25.72 34.13
N HIS A 629 7.30 -26.30 33.42
CA HIS A 629 7.51 -27.41 32.51
C HIS A 629 8.41 -26.98 31.33
N GLY A 630 9.14 -27.96 30.75
CA GLY A 630 10.19 -27.68 29.76
C GLY A 630 9.68 -27.33 28.36
N ILE A 631 8.43 -27.71 28.04
CA ILE A 631 7.82 -27.56 26.71
C ILE A 631 6.74 -26.48 26.75
N ILE A 632 5.71 -26.68 27.59
CA ILE A 632 4.60 -25.74 27.79
C ILE A 632 5.02 -24.77 28.89
N ASN A 633 5.28 -23.51 28.53
CA ASN A 633 5.77 -22.51 29.48
C ASN A 633 5.48 -21.08 29.00
N ILE A 634 5.08 -20.19 29.89
CA ILE A 634 4.81 -18.79 29.55
C ILE A 634 6.08 -17.95 29.33
N ALA A 635 7.22 -18.33 29.93
CA ALA A 635 8.43 -17.50 29.97
C ALA A 635 9.04 -17.22 28.58
N PRO A 636 9.19 -18.20 27.66
CA PRO A 636 9.71 -17.92 26.33
C PRO A 636 8.77 -17.04 25.49
N ILE A 637 7.45 -17.26 25.56
CA ILE A 637 6.46 -16.52 24.76
C ILE A 637 6.34 -15.07 25.25
N LEU A 638 6.30 -14.82 26.56
CA LEU A 638 6.36 -13.45 27.09
C LEU A 638 7.65 -12.72 26.71
N THR A 639 8.79 -13.42 26.69
CA THR A 639 10.09 -12.79 26.40
C THR A 639 10.29 -12.58 24.90
N TRP A 640 10.19 -13.63 24.08
CA TRP A 640 10.63 -13.64 22.68
C TRP A 640 9.52 -13.37 21.66
N THR A 641 8.25 -13.59 22.03
CA THR A 641 7.11 -13.32 21.14
C THR A 641 6.44 -11.99 21.50
N ILE A 642 6.13 -11.76 22.79
CA ILE A 642 5.46 -10.53 23.24
C ILE A 642 6.44 -9.38 23.45
N TRP A 643 7.39 -9.53 24.38
CA TRP A 643 8.28 -8.42 24.76
C TRP A 643 9.24 -8.03 23.64
N TRP A 644 9.93 -8.99 23.00
CA TRP A 644 10.91 -8.70 21.96
C TRP A 644 10.31 -7.98 20.75
N ALA A 645 9.19 -8.47 20.22
CA ALA A 645 8.49 -7.83 19.12
C ALA A 645 7.87 -6.49 19.56
N GLY A 646 7.15 -6.49 20.69
CA GLY A 646 6.50 -5.31 21.26
C GLY A 646 7.46 -4.17 21.59
N LEU A 647 8.70 -4.49 21.96
CA LEU A 647 9.78 -3.52 22.20
C LEU A 647 10.05 -2.66 20.96
N VAL A 648 10.04 -3.24 19.76
CA VAL A 648 10.31 -2.47 18.52
C VAL A 648 9.17 -1.50 18.22
N PHE A 649 7.91 -1.93 18.42
CA PHE A 649 6.74 -1.05 18.32
C PHE A 649 6.76 0.05 19.39
N LEU A 650 7.11 -0.28 20.63
CA LEU A 650 7.28 0.68 21.72
C LEU A 650 8.34 1.73 21.38
N ILE A 651 9.45 1.35 20.73
CA ILE A 651 10.50 2.28 20.32
C ILE A 651 10.02 3.22 19.20
N LEU A 652 9.26 2.71 18.22
CA LEU A 652 8.74 3.51 17.11
C LEU A 652 7.94 4.72 17.62
N PHE A 653 7.03 4.50 18.58
CA PHE A 653 6.10 5.53 19.07
C PHE A 653 6.59 6.28 20.31
N PHE A 654 7.33 5.62 21.22
CA PHE A 654 7.69 6.17 22.54
C PHE A 654 9.20 6.27 22.76
N GLY A 655 10.02 5.96 21.76
CA GLY A 655 11.47 6.06 21.83
C GLY A 655 12.05 5.12 22.88
N LYS A 656 12.79 5.65 23.86
CA LYS A 656 13.46 4.81 24.88
C LYS A 656 12.59 4.51 26.09
N ALA A 657 11.26 4.44 25.92
CA ALA A 657 10.32 4.16 27.00
C ALA A 657 10.61 2.82 27.71
N TRP A 658 11.12 1.81 27.00
CA TRP A 658 11.63 0.59 27.65
C TRP A 658 12.71 0.88 28.69
N CYS A 659 13.65 1.80 28.41
CA CYS A 659 14.69 2.15 29.37
C CYS A 659 14.16 2.90 30.60
N PHE A 660 12.98 3.53 30.50
CA PHE A 660 12.29 4.15 31.64
C PHE A 660 11.63 3.08 32.54
N VAL A 661 10.98 2.06 31.96
CA VAL A 661 10.33 0.96 32.70
C VAL A 661 11.24 -0.25 32.98
N CYS A 662 12.53 -0.15 32.63
CA CYS A 662 13.46 -1.28 32.60
C CYS A 662 13.64 -1.95 33.98
N PRO A 663 13.39 -3.27 34.12
CA PRO A 663 13.54 -3.97 35.39
C PRO A 663 15.02 -4.09 35.81
N TRP A 664 15.94 -4.17 34.85
CA TRP A 664 17.38 -4.25 35.13
C TRP A 664 17.94 -2.94 35.71
N ASP A 665 17.43 -1.78 35.27
CA ASP A 665 17.79 -0.48 35.84
C ASP A 665 17.11 -0.26 37.20
N PHE A 666 15.90 -0.79 37.40
CA PHE A 666 15.26 -0.83 38.72
C PHE A 666 16.11 -1.61 39.73
N MET A 667 16.53 -2.83 39.41
CA MET A 667 17.40 -3.64 40.27
C MET A 667 18.74 -2.94 40.54
N ALA A 668 19.40 -2.41 39.49
CA ALA A 668 20.63 -1.61 39.67
C ALA A 668 20.41 -0.33 40.51
N THR A 669 19.17 0.18 40.60
CA THR A 669 18.82 1.33 41.46
C THR A 669 18.62 0.89 42.90
N LEU A 670 17.93 -0.22 43.12
CA LEU A 670 17.72 -0.81 44.44
C LEU A 670 19.05 -1.22 45.10
N PHE A 671 19.94 -1.92 44.37
CA PHE A 671 21.23 -2.35 44.91
C PHE A 671 22.21 -1.19 45.15
N GLN A 672 22.19 -0.13 44.32
CA GLN A 672 23.10 1.01 44.47
C GLN A 672 22.64 2.02 45.54
N HIS A 673 21.34 2.11 45.86
CA HIS A 673 20.85 3.14 46.80
C HIS A 673 20.10 2.58 48.01
N LEU A 674 19.92 1.25 48.08
CA LEU A 674 19.12 0.52 49.07
C LEU A 674 17.65 0.98 49.20
N LYS A 675 17.21 1.92 48.36
CA LYS A 675 15.86 2.48 48.28
C LYS A 675 15.45 2.59 46.80
N PRO A 676 14.22 2.19 46.44
CA PRO A 676 13.77 2.17 45.04
C PRO A 676 13.36 3.55 44.47
N PHE A 677 13.18 4.56 45.33
CA PHE A 677 12.78 5.91 44.96
C PHE A 677 13.35 6.95 45.94
N GLY A 678 13.26 8.23 45.57
CA GLY A 678 13.80 9.36 46.35
C GLY A 678 15.07 9.95 45.74
N VAL A 679 15.83 10.69 46.54
CA VAL A 679 17.19 11.16 46.25
C VAL A 679 18.14 10.42 47.17
N SER A 680 19.31 10.01 46.67
CA SER A 680 20.35 9.36 47.47
C SER A 680 21.67 10.11 47.36
N ASN A 681 22.18 10.56 48.51
CA ASN A 681 23.39 11.37 48.60
C ASN A 681 24.67 10.52 48.65
N ALA A 682 24.54 9.21 48.88
CA ALA A 682 25.65 8.26 48.97
C ALA A 682 25.29 6.93 48.28
N PRO A 683 25.48 6.80 46.96
CA PRO A 683 25.31 5.53 46.25
C PRO A 683 26.40 4.53 46.65
N PHE A 684 26.00 3.30 46.94
CA PHE A 684 26.90 2.15 47.14
C PHE A 684 27.52 1.74 45.79
N THR A 685 28.70 2.29 45.50
CA THR A 685 29.48 2.01 44.28
C THR A 685 30.95 2.33 44.52
N LEU A 686 31.85 1.61 43.85
CA LEU A 686 33.29 1.93 43.83
C LEU A 686 33.60 3.21 43.04
N GLY A 687 32.63 3.74 42.27
CA GLY A 687 32.76 5.02 41.58
C GLY A 687 33.80 5.06 40.47
N LEU A 688 34.28 3.91 40.00
CA LEU A 688 35.33 3.85 38.99
C LEU A 688 34.86 4.46 37.65
N LYS A 689 35.77 5.11 36.94
CA LYS A 689 35.48 5.66 35.61
C LYS A 689 35.39 4.53 34.59
N TRP A 690 34.39 4.56 33.73
CA TRP A 690 34.25 3.58 32.64
C TRP A 690 35.52 3.57 31.75
N PRO A 691 36.08 2.40 31.38
CA PRO A 691 37.37 2.32 30.69
C PRO A 691 37.38 3.15 29.38
N PRO A 692 38.40 3.98 29.11
CA PRO A 692 38.41 4.87 27.95
C PRO A 692 38.18 4.17 26.61
N TRP A 693 38.79 3.00 26.41
CA TRP A 693 38.66 2.18 25.21
C TRP A 693 37.27 1.55 25.03
N LEU A 694 36.45 1.50 26.09
CA LEU A 694 35.03 1.09 26.07
C LEU A 694 34.04 2.27 26.00
N LYS A 695 34.49 3.53 25.85
CA LYS A 695 33.58 4.72 25.75
C LYS A 695 32.92 4.87 24.37
N ASN A 696 32.49 3.76 23.79
CA ASN A 696 31.81 3.60 22.51
C ASN A 696 30.70 2.54 22.66
N ILE A 697 29.98 2.22 21.59
CA ILE A 697 28.93 1.19 21.59
C ILE A 697 29.35 -0.16 20.99
N TYR A 698 30.64 -0.37 20.66
CA TYR A 698 31.08 -1.65 20.07
C TYR A 698 30.89 -2.84 21.01
N LEU A 699 31.02 -2.65 22.33
CA LEU A 699 30.67 -3.68 23.31
C LEU A 699 29.20 -4.11 23.20
N ALA A 700 28.28 -3.15 23.05
CA ALA A 700 26.86 -3.45 22.87
C ALA A 700 26.55 -4.11 21.52
N ILE A 701 27.29 -3.77 20.45
CA ILE A 701 27.21 -4.45 19.15
C ILE A 701 27.65 -5.92 19.30
N GLY A 702 28.81 -6.17 19.92
CA GLY A 702 29.32 -7.52 20.14
C GLY A 702 28.38 -8.37 21.00
N LEU A 703 27.87 -7.80 22.11
CA LEU A 703 26.87 -8.46 22.96
C LEU A 703 25.55 -8.73 22.23
N PHE A 704 25.14 -7.88 21.28
CA PHE A 704 23.94 -8.13 20.46
C PHE A 704 24.16 -9.24 19.43
N ILE A 705 25.29 -9.24 18.73
CA ILE A 705 25.67 -10.34 17.82
C ILE A 705 25.72 -11.66 18.58
N LEU A 706 26.35 -11.67 19.76
CA LEU A 706 26.43 -12.84 20.63
C LEU A 706 25.04 -13.28 21.12
N LEU A 707 24.16 -12.35 21.49
CA LEU A 707 22.78 -12.66 21.84
C LEU A 707 22.02 -13.31 20.67
N THR A 708 22.10 -12.75 19.46
CA THR A 708 21.46 -13.32 18.26
C THR A 708 22.03 -14.70 17.91
N TRP A 709 23.33 -14.92 18.17
CA TRP A 709 23.96 -16.23 18.00
C TRP A 709 23.47 -17.26 19.04
N PHE A 710 23.30 -16.87 20.30
CA PHE A 710 22.65 -17.72 21.32
C PHE A 710 21.18 -17.99 20.99
N GLU A 711 20.43 -16.95 20.58
CA GLU A 711 19.02 -17.02 20.20
C GLU A 711 18.78 -18.09 19.12
N LEU A 712 19.54 -18.03 18.03
CA LEU A 712 19.33 -18.84 16.84
C LEU A 712 20.17 -20.14 16.82
N GLY A 713 21.43 -20.08 17.26
CA GLY A 713 22.36 -21.22 17.24
C GLY A 713 22.12 -22.22 18.37
N PHE A 714 21.78 -21.73 19.57
CA PHE A 714 21.44 -22.56 20.74
C PHE A 714 19.93 -22.71 20.96
N LYS A 715 19.08 -22.12 20.10
CA LYS A 715 17.61 -22.13 20.20
C LYS A 715 17.11 -21.74 21.61
N VAL A 716 17.72 -20.72 22.22
CA VAL A 716 17.37 -20.23 23.58
C VAL A 716 15.89 -19.81 23.66
N THR A 717 15.30 -19.38 22.54
CA THR A 717 13.87 -19.08 22.35
C THR A 717 12.94 -20.24 22.60
N ALA A 718 13.39 -21.50 22.46
CA ALA A 718 12.61 -22.70 22.71
C ALA A 718 12.77 -23.25 24.13
N SER A 719 13.77 -22.78 24.90
CA SER A 719 14.10 -23.30 26.23
C SER A 719 13.70 -22.31 27.35
N PRO A 720 12.74 -22.66 28.22
CA PRO A 720 12.35 -21.82 29.36
C PRO A 720 13.51 -21.59 30.33
N ARG A 721 14.30 -22.62 30.62
CA ARG A 721 15.46 -22.54 31.51
C ARG A 721 16.55 -21.63 30.94
N SER A 722 16.87 -21.78 29.65
CA SER A 722 17.87 -20.93 28.99
C SER A 722 17.40 -19.47 28.95
N THR A 723 16.10 -19.23 28.75
CA THR A 723 15.50 -17.89 28.83
C THR A 723 15.63 -17.29 30.24
N ALA A 724 15.39 -18.07 31.30
CA ALA A 724 15.57 -17.61 32.69
C ALA A 724 17.05 -17.34 33.04
N PHE A 725 17.98 -18.21 32.64
CA PHE A 725 19.42 -17.99 32.84
C PHE A 725 19.93 -16.75 32.10
N LEU A 726 19.44 -16.49 30.89
CA LEU A 726 19.73 -15.24 30.18
C LEU A 726 19.16 -14.02 30.93
N GLY A 727 17.96 -14.13 31.50
CA GLY A 727 17.38 -13.10 32.37
C GLY A 727 18.27 -12.78 33.57
N ILE A 728 18.76 -13.81 34.27
CA ILE A 728 19.70 -13.68 35.40
C ILE A 728 21.03 -13.06 34.93
N LEU A 729 21.58 -13.49 33.81
CA LEU A 729 22.80 -12.90 33.23
C LEU A 729 22.62 -11.40 32.93
N MET A 730 21.47 -11.00 32.40
CA MET A 730 21.16 -9.57 32.15
C MET A 730 21.01 -8.75 33.43
N VAL A 731 20.56 -9.36 34.54
CA VAL A 731 20.58 -8.74 35.87
C VAL A 731 22.02 -8.56 36.37
N CYS A 732 22.85 -9.59 36.28
CA CYS A 732 24.26 -9.49 36.66
C CYS A 732 25.00 -8.40 35.84
N LEU A 733 24.76 -8.35 34.52
CA LEU A 733 25.30 -7.33 33.62
C LEU A 733 24.77 -5.91 33.90
N SER A 734 23.66 -5.73 34.64
CA SER A 734 23.20 -4.40 35.06
C SER A 734 23.68 -4.00 36.45
N ILE A 735 23.66 -4.93 37.41
CA ILE A 735 24.04 -4.68 38.81
C ILE A 735 25.56 -4.55 38.94
N VAL A 736 26.34 -5.52 38.45
CA VAL A 736 27.81 -5.54 38.69
C VAL A 736 28.48 -4.27 38.14
N PRO A 737 28.19 -3.79 36.91
CA PRO A 737 28.75 -2.54 36.44
C PRO A 737 28.22 -1.28 37.15
N ALA A 738 27.05 -1.33 37.79
CA ALA A 738 26.53 -0.20 38.59
C ALA A 738 27.21 -0.11 39.96
N LEU A 739 27.60 -1.26 40.54
CA LEU A 739 28.38 -1.32 41.77
C LEU A 739 29.86 -0.97 41.54
N ILE A 740 30.41 -1.24 40.35
CA ILE A 740 31.82 -0.95 40.05
C ILE A 740 32.03 0.46 39.48
N PHE A 741 31.20 0.89 38.53
CA PHE A 741 31.43 2.13 37.77
C PHE A 741 30.47 3.26 38.13
N GLU A 742 30.89 4.49 37.82
CA GLU A 742 30.07 5.68 38.01
C GLU A 742 28.70 5.61 37.29
N LYS A 743 27.65 5.98 38.03
CA LYS A 743 26.26 6.17 37.56
C LYS A 743 25.71 4.95 36.79
N ARG A 744 25.18 5.13 35.56
CA ARG A 744 24.69 4.06 34.68
C ARG A 744 25.54 3.92 33.43
N SER A 745 26.86 3.79 33.62
CA SER A 745 27.82 3.66 32.51
C SER A 745 27.53 2.47 31.58
N PHE A 746 27.12 1.31 32.13
CA PHE A 746 26.69 0.17 31.30
C PHE A 746 25.46 0.50 30.42
N CYS A 747 24.42 1.15 30.95
CA CYS A 747 23.25 1.57 30.16
C CYS A 747 23.60 2.60 29.07
N LYS A 748 24.70 3.34 29.24
CA LYS A 748 25.22 4.31 28.27
C LYS A 748 26.05 3.66 27.15
N TYR A 749 26.88 2.67 27.46
CA TYR A 749 27.88 2.11 26.53
C TYR A 749 27.65 0.62 26.18
N GLY A 750 27.44 -0.26 27.17
CA GLY A 750 27.42 -1.72 26.99
C GLY A 750 26.04 -2.39 26.82
N CYS A 751 24.95 -1.79 27.31
CA CYS A 751 23.63 -2.43 27.29
C CYS A 751 23.09 -2.57 25.85
N LEU A 752 23.08 -3.80 25.33
CA LEU A 752 22.66 -4.14 23.97
C LEU A 752 21.27 -3.57 23.63
N VAL A 753 20.25 -3.88 24.45
CA VAL A 753 18.88 -3.37 24.29
C VAL A 753 18.85 -1.84 24.34
N GLY A 754 19.61 -1.26 25.27
CA GLY A 754 19.72 0.18 25.46
C GLY A 754 20.40 0.92 24.31
N ARG A 755 21.32 0.29 23.55
CA ARG A 755 21.99 0.94 22.41
C ARG A 755 21.17 0.81 21.13
N ILE A 756 20.59 -0.35 20.86
CA ILE A 756 19.70 -0.61 19.71
C ILE A 756 18.46 0.29 19.77
N SER A 757 17.76 0.28 20.91
CA SER A 757 16.64 1.19 21.17
C SER A 757 17.05 2.66 21.12
N GLY A 758 18.32 2.96 21.42
CA GLY A 758 18.87 4.30 21.29
C GLY A 758 18.88 4.78 19.85
N LEU A 759 19.47 3.99 18.96
CA LEU A 759 19.58 4.33 17.56
C LEU A 759 18.18 4.42 16.93
N TYR A 760 17.33 3.40 17.11
CA TYR A 760 15.95 3.43 16.61
C TYR A 760 15.11 4.60 17.20
N ALA A 761 15.34 5.03 18.45
CA ALA A 761 14.63 6.18 19.03
C ALA A 761 14.96 7.54 18.39
N MET A 762 15.94 7.63 17.48
CA MET A 762 16.12 8.80 16.60
C MET A 762 14.95 8.97 15.62
N PHE A 763 14.20 7.90 15.34
CA PHE A 763 12.96 7.95 14.57
C PHE A 763 11.77 8.44 15.40
N ALA A 764 11.80 8.25 16.72
CA ALA A 764 10.63 8.39 17.59
C ALA A 764 10.12 9.84 17.75
N PRO A 765 8.79 10.02 17.93
CA PRO A 765 8.14 11.32 18.06
C PRO A 765 8.23 11.90 19.48
N ILE A 766 8.73 11.17 20.49
CA ILE A 766 8.93 11.68 21.85
C ILE A 766 10.40 12.10 22.05
N GLU A 767 10.65 13.28 22.59
CA GLU A 767 11.99 13.77 22.94
C GLU A 767 12.03 14.51 24.30
N VAL A 768 13.19 14.51 24.96
CA VAL A 768 13.48 15.39 26.11
C VAL A 768 14.50 16.44 25.66
N ARG A 769 14.18 17.73 25.79
CA ARG A 769 15.04 18.87 25.39
C ARG A 769 14.83 20.06 26.35
N SER A 770 15.63 21.13 26.21
CA SER A 770 15.37 22.41 26.89
C SER A 770 14.12 23.10 26.32
N LYS A 771 13.33 23.80 27.16
CA LYS A 771 12.31 24.75 26.68
C LYS A 771 12.99 25.93 25.99
N ASP A 772 13.88 26.62 26.70
CA ASP A 772 14.75 27.67 26.16
C ASP A 772 16.24 27.33 26.34
N LEU A 773 17.03 27.49 25.29
CA LEU A 773 18.48 27.30 25.35
C LEU A 773 19.19 28.42 26.13
N SER A 774 18.63 29.64 26.17
CA SER A 774 19.21 30.79 26.87
C SER A 774 19.29 30.54 28.38
N VAL A 775 18.16 30.17 29.00
CA VAL A 775 18.03 29.78 30.41
C VAL A 775 18.96 28.61 30.75
N CYS A 776 19.02 27.59 29.90
CA CYS A 776 19.94 26.46 30.08
C CYS A 776 21.42 26.85 29.97
N THR A 777 21.76 27.91 29.23
CA THR A 777 23.12 28.41 29.09
C THR A 777 23.51 29.24 30.32
N ALA A 778 22.64 30.15 30.76
CA ALA A 778 22.83 31.01 31.93
C ALA A 778 22.86 30.27 33.29
N CYS A 779 22.12 29.16 33.43
CA CYS A 779 22.07 28.35 34.64
C CYS A 779 23.48 27.87 35.06
N ARG A 780 24.00 28.32 36.21
CA ARG A 780 25.37 27.98 36.65
C ARG A 780 25.48 26.62 37.35
N THR A 781 24.46 26.22 38.09
CA THR A 781 24.50 25.04 38.98
C THR A 781 24.39 23.70 38.23
N LYS A 782 23.67 23.68 37.09
CA LYS A 782 23.48 22.50 36.22
C LYS A 782 22.95 21.23 36.92
N ASP A 783 22.11 21.38 37.94
CA ASP A 783 21.50 20.31 38.76
C ASP A 783 20.92 19.14 37.95
N CYS A 784 20.40 19.39 36.74
CA CYS A 784 19.95 18.35 35.81
C CYS A 784 21.03 17.29 35.43
N PHE A 785 22.31 17.58 35.69
CA PHE A 785 23.46 16.70 35.51
C PHE A 785 24.08 16.24 36.84
N ALA A 786 24.13 17.15 37.83
CA ALA A 786 24.77 16.92 39.14
C ALA A 786 23.86 16.27 40.19
N GLY A 787 22.54 16.46 40.08
CA GLY A 787 21.57 16.16 41.12
C GLY A 787 21.36 17.35 42.07
N ASN A 788 20.29 17.27 42.87
CA ASN A 788 19.98 18.11 44.02
C ASN A 788 18.95 17.40 44.91
N ASP A 789 18.51 18.03 46.01
CA ASP A 789 17.55 17.44 46.97
C ASP A 789 16.18 17.06 46.36
N ARG A 790 15.88 17.53 45.13
CA ARG A 790 14.61 17.23 44.43
C ARG A 790 14.72 16.04 43.47
N GLY A 791 15.90 15.75 42.92
CA GLY A 791 16.09 14.72 41.90
C GLY A 791 17.55 14.33 41.68
N ASN A 792 17.76 13.07 41.31
CA ASN A 792 19.09 12.48 41.16
C ASN A 792 19.85 13.06 39.93
N PRO A 793 21.18 12.93 39.88
CA PRO A 793 21.96 13.26 38.67
C PRO A 793 21.47 12.50 37.44
N CYS A 794 21.71 13.06 36.24
CA CYS A 794 21.42 12.34 35.00
C CYS A 794 22.19 11.00 34.96
N PRO A 795 21.50 9.84 34.93
CA PRO A 795 22.14 8.53 35.09
C PRO A 795 23.12 8.20 33.95
N THR A 796 22.88 8.72 32.75
CA THR A 796 23.78 8.55 31.59
C THR A 796 24.72 9.74 31.37
N SER A 797 24.90 10.63 32.35
CA SER A 797 25.78 11.81 32.27
C SER A 797 25.55 12.61 30.98
N LEU A 798 24.32 13.08 30.79
CA LEU A 798 23.94 14.00 29.72
C LEU A 798 23.58 15.37 30.31
N VAL A 799 23.88 16.43 29.56
CA VAL A 799 23.63 17.82 29.95
C VAL A 799 22.58 18.39 29.00
N ILE A 800 21.42 18.82 29.51
CA ILE A 800 20.23 19.22 28.72
C ILE A 800 20.53 20.07 27.46
N PRO A 801 21.25 21.21 27.52
CA PRO A 801 21.58 22.02 26.33
C PRO A 801 22.42 21.30 25.24
N GLN A 802 23.07 20.19 25.59
CA GLN A 802 23.86 19.37 24.66
C GLN A 802 23.04 18.20 24.08
N ILE A 803 21.88 17.84 24.66
CA ILE A 803 21.03 16.78 24.12
C ILE A 803 20.40 17.27 22.81
N ARG A 804 20.85 16.72 21.69
CA ARG A 804 20.30 16.99 20.35
C ARG A 804 19.54 15.80 19.78
N GLU A 805 19.89 14.59 20.20
CA GLU A 805 19.35 13.32 19.70
C GLU A 805 18.99 12.35 20.83
N ASN A 806 18.04 11.46 20.57
CA ASN A 806 17.53 10.51 21.56
C ASN A 806 18.48 9.34 21.89
N THR A 807 19.54 9.11 21.10
CA THR A 807 20.41 7.92 21.16
C THR A 807 20.88 7.55 22.57
N TYR A 808 21.24 8.55 23.38
CA TYR A 808 21.79 8.36 24.73
C TYR A 808 20.79 8.62 25.87
N CYS A 809 19.68 9.30 25.63
CA CYS A 809 18.74 9.72 26.68
C CYS A 809 17.74 8.61 27.02
N ILE A 810 17.86 7.98 28.20
CA ILE A 810 17.00 6.86 28.62
C ILE A 810 15.59 7.26 29.10
N LEU A 811 15.14 8.49 28.80
CA LEU A 811 13.82 9.03 29.18
C LEU A 811 13.46 8.93 30.68
N CYS A 812 14.44 8.82 31.58
CA CYS A 812 14.25 8.69 33.04
C CYS A 812 13.54 9.88 33.74
N THR A 813 13.36 11.02 33.08
CA THR A 813 12.77 12.27 33.60
C THR A 813 13.40 12.91 34.85
N GLU A 814 14.44 12.36 35.48
CA GLU A 814 15.12 12.98 36.64
C GLU A 814 15.53 14.44 36.38
N CYS A 815 16.00 14.76 35.17
CA CYS A 815 16.31 16.13 34.77
C CYS A 815 15.13 17.14 34.88
N VAL A 816 13.86 16.68 34.84
CA VAL A 816 12.66 17.50 35.09
C VAL A 816 12.50 17.80 36.58
N ARG A 817 12.84 16.83 37.44
CA ARG A 817 12.81 16.97 38.91
C ARG A 817 13.93 17.87 39.41
N SER A 818 15.15 17.66 38.91
CA SER A 818 16.33 18.40 39.39
C SER A 818 16.45 19.80 38.79
N CYS A 819 15.73 20.18 37.73
CA CYS A 819 15.90 21.50 37.12
C CYS A 819 15.38 22.64 38.02
N PRO A 820 16.23 23.59 38.45
CA PRO A 820 15.79 24.70 39.33
C PRO A 820 14.91 25.73 38.61
N HIS A 821 14.95 25.79 37.28
CA HIS A 821 14.25 26.80 36.46
C HIS A 821 13.06 26.24 35.66
N ASP A 822 12.59 25.02 35.94
CA ASP A 822 11.54 24.30 35.17
C ASP A 822 11.77 24.29 33.64
N ASN A 823 13.02 24.34 33.19
CA ASN A 823 13.38 24.60 31.78
C ASN A 823 13.53 23.32 30.93
N VAL A 824 12.95 22.20 31.36
CA VAL A 824 12.97 20.92 30.63
C VAL A 824 11.59 20.67 30.02
N ALA A 825 11.58 20.22 28.76
CA ALA A 825 10.37 19.86 28.01
C ALA A 825 10.38 18.38 27.63
N VAL A 826 9.21 17.76 27.62
CA VAL A 826 8.98 16.43 27.02
C VAL A 826 8.09 16.66 25.81
N ASN A 827 8.68 16.73 24.62
CA ASN A 827 7.96 17.13 23.42
C ASN A 827 7.48 15.92 22.62
N ILE A 828 6.25 16.02 22.10
CA ILE A 828 5.84 15.35 20.87
C ILE A 828 6.33 16.18 19.68
N ARG A 829 6.89 15.51 18.68
CA ARG A 829 7.49 16.06 17.45
C ARG A 829 7.23 15.13 16.25
N PRO A 830 7.45 15.56 15.00
CA PRO A 830 7.41 14.68 13.84
C PRO A 830 8.43 13.54 13.93
N PHE A 831 8.10 12.38 13.36
CA PHE A 831 8.99 11.24 13.21
C PHE A 831 10.28 11.59 12.43
N ALA A 832 11.37 10.88 12.72
CA ALA A 832 12.70 11.04 12.12
C ALA A 832 13.36 12.43 12.27
N ALA A 833 12.88 13.28 13.19
CA ALA A 833 13.42 14.63 13.39
C ALA A 833 14.92 14.65 13.77
N ASP A 834 15.41 13.69 14.56
CA ASP A 834 16.85 13.58 14.88
C ASP A 834 17.65 13.16 13.64
N LEU A 835 17.17 12.20 12.86
CA LEU A 835 17.85 11.71 11.65
C LEU A 835 17.96 12.78 10.54
N ARG A 836 17.12 13.81 10.58
CA ARG A 836 17.22 14.97 9.67
C ARG A 836 18.11 16.10 10.20
N ARG A 837 18.58 16.03 11.45
CA ARG A 837 19.30 17.11 12.16
C ARG A 837 20.56 16.67 12.94
N PHE A 838 20.93 15.39 12.93
CA PHE A 838 22.10 14.87 13.67
C PHE A 838 23.38 15.66 13.34
N LYS A 839 24.20 15.99 14.33
CA LYS A 839 25.36 16.88 14.12
C LYS A 839 26.64 16.17 13.67
N THR A 840 26.87 14.93 14.09
CA THR A 840 28.13 14.23 13.84
C THR A 840 27.87 12.74 13.68
N ALA A 841 28.23 12.16 12.54
CA ALA A 841 28.19 10.72 12.35
C ALA A 841 29.29 10.04 13.19
N ARG A 842 28.92 9.10 14.06
CA ARG A 842 29.89 8.33 14.85
C ARG A 842 30.16 6.97 14.20
N PRO A 843 31.40 6.45 14.24
CA PRO A 843 31.72 5.14 13.67
C PRO A 843 30.95 3.97 14.25
N ASP A 844 30.80 3.95 15.58
CA ASP A 844 30.12 2.90 16.31
C ASP A 844 28.61 2.89 16.06
N GLU A 845 27.97 4.06 15.99
CA GLU A 845 26.56 4.19 15.56
C GLU A 845 26.34 3.81 14.08
N ALA A 846 27.26 4.19 13.19
CA ALA A 846 27.19 3.83 11.77
C ALA A 846 27.32 2.31 11.56
N TRP A 847 28.26 1.66 12.26
CA TRP A 847 28.38 0.21 12.25
C TRP A 847 27.14 -0.48 12.82
N LEU A 848 26.58 0.01 13.93
CA LEU A 848 25.33 -0.53 14.48
C LEU A 848 24.17 -0.42 13.48
N ALA A 849 24.03 0.69 12.74
CA ALA A 849 22.96 0.83 11.74
C ALA A 849 23.04 -0.23 10.62
N VAL A 850 24.25 -0.50 10.11
CA VAL A 850 24.50 -1.52 9.07
C VAL A 850 24.30 -2.92 9.63
N ILE A 851 24.83 -3.19 10.83
CA ILE A 851 24.74 -4.50 11.51
C ILE A 851 23.29 -4.81 11.88
N LEU A 852 22.47 -3.83 12.25
CA LEU A 852 21.03 -4.04 12.50
C LEU A 852 20.28 -4.51 11.26
N LEU A 853 20.55 -3.91 10.09
CA LEU A 853 19.97 -4.40 8.83
C LEU A 853 20.46 -5.82 8.51
N ALA A 854 21.77 -6.07 8.67
CA ALA A 854 22.38 -7.36 8.39
C ALA A 854 21.82 -8.47 9.28
N LEU A 855 21.79 -8.25 10.61
CA LEU A 855 21.27 -9.22 11.59
C LEU A 855 19.78 -9.46 11.43
N THR A 856 18.98 -8.44 11.10
CA THR A 856 17.54 -8.64 10.82
C THR A 856 17.34 -9.45 9.54
N SER A 857 18.19 -9.26 8.52
CA SER A 857 18.14 -10.05 7.27
C SER A 857 18.57 -11.49 7.52
N PHE A 858 19.64 -11.67 8.30
CA PHE A 858 20.14 -12.97 8.73
C PHE A 858 19.09 -13.72 9.56
N HIS A 859 18.53 -13.11 10.61
CA HIS A 859 17.48 -13.71 11.44
C HIS A 859 16.27 -14.10 10.57
N GLY A 860 15.83 -13.24 9.66
CA GLY A 860 14.75 -13.57 8.72
C GLY A 860 15.08 -14.81 7.89
N LEU A 861 16.26 -14.85 7.27
CA LEU A 861 16.73 -16.00 6.48
C LEU A 861 16.84 -17.29 7.31
N THR A 862 17.37 -17.23 8.53
CA THR A 862 17.54 -18.40 9.41
C THR A 862 16.23 -19.07 9.81
N MET A 863 15.13 -18.32 9.78
CA MET A 863 13.78 -18.85 10.05
C MET A 863 13.15 -19.53 8.83
N THR A 864 13.82 -19.56 7.66
CA THR A 864 13.26 -20.17 6.44
C THR A 864 13.77 -21.61 6.22
N PRO A 865 13.03 -22.47 5.50
CA PRO A 865 13.51 -23.79 5.07
C PRO A 865 14.79 -23.78 4.24
N LEU A 866 15.15 -22.66 3.59
CA LEU A 866 16.41 -22.50 2.85
C LEU A 866 17.64 -22.59 3.78
N TRP A 867 17.46 -22.29 5.06
CA TRP A 867 18.54 -22.30 6.05
C TRP A 867 18.62 -23.60 6.86
N ASP A 868 17.53 -23.99 7.54
CA ASP A 868 17.57 -25.04 8.60
C ASP A 868 17.10 -26.43 8.13
N SER A 869 16.83 -26.65 6.83
CA SER A 869 16.40 -27.98 6.35
C SER A 869 17.56 -28.98 6.28
N ALA A 870 17.28 -30.24 6.62
CA ALA A 870 18.26 -31.33 6.66
C ALA A 870 18.73 -31.82 5.27
N ALA A 871 18.29 -31.17 4.19
CA ALA A 871 18.75 -31.45 2.84
C ALA A 871 20.13 -30.82 2.59
N GLN A 872 20.99 -31.50 1.83
CA GLN A 872 22.30 -30.97 1.41
C GLN A 872 22.21 -29.70 0.53
N THR A 873 21.00 -29.36 0.07
CA THR A 873 20.68 -28.14 -0.68
C THR A 873 20.40 -26.92 0.20
N SER A 874 20.31 -27.08 1.53
CA SER A 874 20.19 -25.94 2.45
C SER A 874 21.53 -25.25 2.67
N VAL A 875 21.52 -23.96 3.02
CA VAL A 875 22.76 -23.21 3.27
C VAL A 875 23.59 -23.84 4.39
N LEU A 876 22.93 -24.31 5.45
CA LEU A 876 23.60 -24.95 6.58
C LEU A 876 24.12 -26.35 6.20
N GLY A 877 23.32 -27.16 5.49
CA GLY A 877 23.70 -28.47 5.02
C GLY A 877 24.90 -28.44 4.08
N LEU A 878 24.93 -27.48 3.14
CA LEU A 878 26.05 -27.26 2.22
C LEU A 878 27.32 -26.82 2.95
N LEU A 879 27.23 -25.94 3.95
CA LEU A 879 28.40 -25.56 4.77
C LEU A 879 28.92 -26.74 5.60
N GLN A 880 28.04 -27.58 6.16
CA GLN A 880 28.43 -28.78 6.89
C GLN A 880 29.13 -29.80 5.99
N SER A 881 28.61 -30.07 4.78
CA SER A 881 29.21 -31.03 3.85
C SER A 881 30.49 -30.53 3.17
N THR A 882 30.58 -29.24 2.85
CA THR A 882 31.72 -28.66 2.13
C THR A 882 32.93 -28.43 3.03
N LEU A 883 32.70 -28.07 4.30
CA LEU A 883 33.77 -27.77 5.26
C LEU A 883 34.01 -28.89 6.29
N SER A 884 33.21 -29.96 6.26
CA SER A 884 33.26 -31.08 7.22
C SER A 884 33.16 -30.64 8.69
N VAL A 885 32.34 -29.61 8.97
CA VAL A 885 32.19 -29.03 10.31
C VAL A 885 30.83 -29.35 10.95
N GLY A 886 30.80 -29.40 12.29
CA GLY A 886 29.56 -29.57 13.06
C GLY A 886 28.57 -28.42 12.88
N ARG A 887 27.28 -28.68 13.15
CA ARG A 887 26.15 -27.75 12.91
C ARG A 887 26.36 -26.36 13.50
N LEU A 888 26.86 -26.27 14.75
CA LEU A 888 27.11 -24.98 15.41
C LEU A 888 28.25 -24.19 14.74
N SER A 889 29.30 -24.87 14.28
CA SER A 889 30.40 -24.27 13.52
C SER A 889 29.93 -23.78 12.15
N ALA A 890 29.16 -24.60 11.42
CA ALA A 890 28.55 -24.20 10.15
C ALA A 890 27.61 -23.00 10.32
N PHE A 891 26.79 -22.98 11.38
CA PHE A 891 25.93 -21.84 11.71
C PHE A 891 26.74 -20.58 11.99
N THR A 892 27.82 -20.69 12.76
CA THR A 892 28.70 -19.56 13.11
C THR A 892 29.40 -19.00 11.87
N ILE A 893 29.94 -19.87 11.01
CA ILE A 893 30.55 -19.50 9.73
C ILE A 893 29.51 -18.81 8.84
N GLY A 894 28.32 -19.40 8.68
CA GLY A 894 27.24 -18.81 7.90
C GLY A 894 26.77 -17.44 8.43
N MET A 895 26.71 -17.26 9.76
CA MET A 895 26.42 -15.97 10.39
C MET A 895 27.48 -14.92 10.05
N ILE A 896 28.77 -15.26 10.16
CA ILE A 896 29.88 -14.37 9.82
C ILE A 896 29.85 -14.02 8.33
N LEU A 897 29.66 -15.01 7.45
CA LEU A 897 29.63 -14.83 6.00
C LEU A 897 28.46 -13.95 5.55
N VAL A 898 27.23 -14.23 5.99
CA VAL A 898 26.05 -13.46 5.56
C VAL A 898 26.09 -12.02 6.09
N ASN A 899 26.38 -11.83 7.38
CA ASN A 899 26.44 -10.49 7.96
C ASN A 899 27.64 -9.69 7.42
N GLY A 900 28.79 -10.35 7.26
CA GLY A 900 29.98 -9.78 6.65
C GLY A 900 29.75 -9.37 5.20
N LEU A 901 29.10 -10.22 4.40
CA LEU A 901 28.76 -9.91 3.01
C LEU A 901 27.84 -8.68 2.89
N LEU A 902 26.79 -8.57 3.71
CA LEU A 902 25.90 -7.40 3.69
C LEU A 902 26.63 -6.12 4.11
N ALA A 903 27.52 -6.20 5.11
CA ALA A 903 28.34 -5.07 5.53
C ALA A 903 29.37 -4.65 4.46
N LEU A 904 30.04 -5.61 3.83
CA LEU A 904 30.98 -5.39 2.73
C LEU A 904 30.28 -4.83 1.50
N LEU A 905 29.08 -5.30 1.18
CA LEU A 905 28.25 -4.77 0.08
C LEU A 905 27.90 -3.30 0.34
N TYR A 906 27.49 -2.94 1.56
CA TYR A 906 27.21 -1.56 1.92
C TYR A 906 28.47 -0.66 1.89
N TYR A 907 29.63 -1.18 2.29
CA TYR A 907 30.90 -0.48 2.13
C TYR A 907 31.30 -0.32 0.64
N GLY A 908 31.05 -1.35 -0.19
CA GLY A 908 31.22 -1.30 -1.65
C GLY A 908 30.32 -0.24 -2.30
N ILE A 909 29.05 -0.16 -1.92
CA ILE A 909 28.12 0.90 -2.33
C ILE A 909 28.67 2.27 -1.91
N SER A 910 29.31 2.39 -0.75
CA SER A 910 29.96 3.63 -0.30
C SER A 910 31.18 4.02 -1.16
N ILE A 911 31.99 3.04 -1.61
CA ILE A 911 33.09 3.26 -2.57
C ILE A 911 32.54 3.74 -3.92
N ILE A 912 31.52 3.06 -4.45
CA ILE A 912 30.88 3.44 -5.72
C ILE A 912 30.28 4.85 -5.61
N THR A 913 29.64 5.16 -4.47
CA THR A 913 29.10 6.50 -4.16
C THR A 913 30.17 7.58 -4.19
N GLN A 914 31.36 7.34 -3.63
CA GLN A 914 32.49 8.28 -3.68
C GLN A 914 32.96 8.51 -5.13
N ARG A 915 33.18 7.43 -5.88
CA ARG A 915 33.63 7.48 -7.28
C ARG A 915 32.62 8.20 -8.19
N PHE A 916 31.32 7.97 -8.00
CA PHE A 916 30.26 8.63 -8.76
C PHE A 916 30.12 10.12 -8.41
N ALA A 917 30.28 10.49 -7.14
CA ALA A 917 30.29 11.90 -6.73
C ALA A 917 31.40 12.68 -7.45
N GLY A 918 32.56 12.04 -7.65
CA GLY A 918 33.71 12.64 -8.34
C GLY A 918 34.37 13.74 -7.51
N ASP A 919 34.49 13.49 -6.20
CA ASP A 919 35.05 14.44 -5.23
C ASP A 919 36.09 13.75 -4.35
N ALA A 920 37.33 14.24 -4.41
CA ALA A 920 38.45 13.71 -3.62
C ALA A 920 38.41 14.18 -2.16
N ASP A 921 37.79 15.33 -1.87
CA ASP A 921 37.76 15.96 -0.55
C ASP A 921 36.79 15.25 0.43
N VAL A 922 35.94 14.36 -0.10
CA VAL A 922 34.98 13.55 0.66
C VAL A 922 35.39 12.08 0.60
N PRO A 923 36.22 11.59 1.53
CA PRO A 923 36.70 10.22 1.50
C PRO A 923 35.58 9.21 1.78
N THR A 924 35.70 7.99 1.23
CA THR A 924 34.73 6.88 1.38
C THR A 924 34.29 6.64 2.82
N LYS A 925 35.22 6.72 3.79
CA LYS A 925 34.92 6.61 5.22
C LYS A 925 33.86 7.62 5.66
N LYS A 926 33.95 8.88 5.23
CA LYS A 926 32.98 9.94 5.56
C LYS A 926 31.61 9.67 4.91
N ILE A 927 31.59 9.11 3.70
CA ILE A 927 30.35 8.70 3.03
C ILE A 927 29.66 7.56 3.79
N PHE A 928 30.38 6.47 4.07
CA PHE A 928 29.88 5.33 4.86
C PHE A 928 29.26 5.79 6.18
N LEU A 929 30.01 6.58 6.96
CA LEU A 929 29.60 7.07 8.28
C LEU A 929 28.29 7.85 8.24
N TYR A 930 28.14 8.79 7.30
CA TYR A 930 26.97 9.67 7.25
C TYR A 930 25.75 9.00 6.62
N TYR A 931 25.92 8.19 5.57
CA TYR A 931 24.79 7.51 4.93
C TYR A 931 24.25 6.32 5.74
N ALA A 932 25.00 5.76 6.70
CA ALA A 932 24.52 4.66 7.54
C ALA A 932 23.21 5.04 8.29
N TYR A 933 23.06 6.31 8.67
CA TYR A 933 21.84 6.85 9.29
C TYR A 933 20.62 6.87 8.36
N SER A 934 20.81 6.80 7.03
CA SER A 934 19.72 6.67 6.05
C SER A 934 19.26 5.23 5.83
N ILE A 935 20.06 4.24 6.24
CA ILE A 935 19.68 2.81 6.26
C ILE A 935 18.85 2.47 7.50
N LEU A 936 19.05 3.20 8.60
CA LEU A 936 18.38 2.93 9.89
C LEU A 936 16.84 2.81 9.82
N PRO A 937 16.09 3.64 9.06
CA PRO A 937 14.65 3.44 8.90
C PRO A 937 14.29 2.16 8.14
N ILE A 938 15.09 1.75 7.15
CA ILE A 938 14.88 0.48 6.43
C ILE A 938 15.06 -0.68 7.42
N ALA A 939 16.12 -0.66 8.23
CA ALA A 939 16.35 -1.65 9.29
C ALA A 939 15.20 -1.69 10.31
N LEU A 940 14.78 -0.53 10.85
CA LEU A 940 13.70 -0.43 11.83
C LEU A 940 12.38 -1.01 11.30
N PHE A 941 11.96 -0.59 10.11
CA PHE A 941 10.67 -0.99 9.56
C PHE A 941 10.66 -2.42 9.02
N TYR A 942 11.79 -2.92 8.51
CA TYR A 942 11.92 -4.35 8.21
C TYR A 942 11.87 -5.19 9.51
N HIS A 943 12.54 -4.75 10.58
CA HIS A 943 12.50 -5.43 11.87
C HIS A 943 11.08 -5.47 12.48
N LEU A 944 10.28 -4.42 12.27
CA LEU A 944 8.85 -4.40 12.59
C LEU A 944 8.03 -5.35 11.70
N ALA A 945 8.27 -5.34 10.39
CA ALA A 945 7.54 -6.19 9.44
C ALA A 945 7.80 -7.70 9.69
N HIS A 946 9.06 -8.07 9.93
CA HIS A 946 9.46 -9.42 10.28
C HIS A 946 8.80 -9.91 11.58
N ASN A 947 8.96 -9.16 12.69
CA ASN A 947 8.37 -9.57 13.97
C ASN A 947 6.84 -9.45 14.03
N GLY A 948 6.20 -8.69 13.13
CA GLY A 948 4.75 -8.57 13.04
C GLY A 948 4.04 -9.91 12.84
N MET A 949 4.63 -10.82 12.06
CA MET A 949 4.09 -12.17 11.84
C MET A 949 3.97 -12.96 13.16
N HIS A 950 5.07 -13.05 13.91
CA HIS A 950 5.08 -13.71 15.22
C HIS A 950 4.15 -12.99 16.22
N PHE A 951 4.18 -11.65 16.29
CA PHE A 951 3.38 -10.90 17.26
C PHE A 951 1.86 -11.10 17.07
N PHE A 952 1.36 -11.05 15.83
CA PHE A 952 -0.08 -11.17 15.56
C PHE A 952 -0.59 -12.62 15.45
N MET A 953 0.28 -13.61 15.16
CA MET A 953 -0.13 -15.01 15.02
C MET A 953 0.24 -15.90 16.23
N GLU A 954 1.42 -15.73 16.81
CA GLU A 954 1.86 -16.49 17.99
C GLU A 954 1.49 -15.78 19.31
N GLY A 955 1.43 -14.43 19.31
CA GLY A 955 1.24 -13.64 20.54
C GLY A 955 -0.05 -13.95 21.32
N GLN A 956 -1.10 -14.41 20.64
CA GLN A 956 -2.34 -14.89 21.26
C GLN A 956 -2.15 -16.07 22.23
N MET A 957 -1.08 -16.88 22.07
CA MET A 957 -0.79 -18.01 22.96
C MET A 957 -0.55 -17.58 24.41
N VAL A 958 -0.32 -16.29 24.66
CA VAL A 958 -0.28 -15.73 26.01
C VAL A 958 -1.58 -15.96 26.79
N VAL A 959 -2.76 -16.03 26.15
CA VAL A 959 -4.04 -16.15 26.86
C VAL A 959 -4.27 -17.53 27.48
N PRO A 960 -4.12 -18.67 26.77
CA PRO A 960 -4.18 -19.98 27.43
C PRO A 960 -3.02 -20.17 28.43
N LEU A 961 -1.82 -19.67 28.11
CA LEU A 961 -0.67 -19.76 29.02
C LEU A 961 -0.77 -18.86 30.25
N LEU A 962 -1.61 -17.83 30.28
CA LEU A 962 -1.91 -17.11 31.52
C LEU A 962 -2.76 -17.95 32.49
N SER A 963 -3.54 -18.92 31.99
CA SER A 963 -4.26 -19.89 32.83
C SER A 963 -3.37 -21.05 33.29
N ASP A 964 -2.44 -21.53 32.47
CA ASP A 964 -1.41 -22.53 32.86
C ASP A 964 0.04 -22.03 32.64
N PRO A 965 0.53 -21.06 33.43
CA PRO A 965 1.82 -20.41 33.16
C PRO A 965 3.03 -21.31 33.36
N LEU A 966 2.87 -22.37 34.16
CA LEU A 966 3.91 -23.34 34.45
C LEU A 966 3.80 -24.62 33.62
N GLY A 967 2.75 -24.79 32.80
CA GLY A 967 2.51 -26.03 32.06
C GLY A 967 2.28 -27.24 32.96
N ARG A 968 1.56 -27.07 34.08
CA ARG A 968 1.33 -28.10 35.11
C ARG A 968 -0.16 -28.48 35.25
N GLY A 969 -1.00 -28.11 34.28
CA GLY A 969 -2.44 -28.34 34.33
C GLY A 969 -3.20 -27.33 35.20
N ALA A 970 -2.61 -26.17 35.51
CA ALA A 970 -3.35 -25.08 36.16
C ALA A 970 -4.39 -24.49 35.19
N ASN A 971 -5.44 -23.86 35.72
CA ASN A 971 -6.45 -23.20 34.88
C ASN A 971 -7.03 -21.95 35.55
N PHE A 972 -6.15 -21.00 35.92
CA PHE A 972 -6.52 -19.87 36.79
C PHE A 972 -7.69 -18.99 36.28
N PHE A 973 -7.89 -18.91 34.96
CA PHE A 973 -8.95 -18.09 34.35
C PHE A 973 -9.94 -18.89 33.49
N GLY A 974 -9.89 -20.23 33.53
CA GLY A 974 -10.74 -21.08 32.69
C GLY A 974 -10.30 -21.16 31.22
N THR A 975 -9.20 -20.50 30.82
CA THR A 975 -8.77 -20.34 29.42
C THR A 975 -7.71 -21.34 28.96
N ALA A 976 -7.21 -22.25 29.81
CA ALA A 976 -6.06 -23.11 29.48
C ALA A 976 -6.28 -23.99 28.24
N ALA A 977 -7.53 -24.41 27.99
CA ALA A 977 -7.91 -25.25 26.84
C ALA A 977 -8.35 -24.45 25.59
N TRP A 978 -8.27 -23.12 25.60
CA TRP A 978 -8.76 -22.29 24.49
C TRP A 978 -7.80 -22.32 23.29
N GLN A 979 -8.30 -22.77 22.14
CA GLN A 979 -7.61 -22.64 20.86
C GLN A 979 -7.96 -21.29 20.21
N MET A 980 -7.00 -20.37 20.16
CA MET A 980 -7.19 -19.05 19.55
C MET A 980 -6.69 -19.01 18.10
N GLY A 981 -7.49 -18.41 17.21
CA GLY A 981 -7.11 -18.08 15.84
C GLY A 981 -6.53 -16.65 15.75
N PRO A 982 -5.57 -16.42 14.84
CA PRO A 982 -4.65 -15.26 14.87
C PRO A 982 -5.35 -13.90 14.94
N ILE A 983 -4.76 -12.97 15.71
CA ILE A 983 -5.31 -11.64 16.04
C ILE A 983 -5.62 -10.83 14.78
N LEU A 984 -4.79 -10.99 13.74
CA LEU A 984 -5.02 -10.46 12.40
C LEU A 984 -4.96 -11.61 11.39
N SER A 985 -5.81 -11.56 10.36
CA SER A 985 -5.68 -12.49 9.24
C SER A 985 -4.31 -12.36 8.57
N SER A 986 -3.78 -13.47 8.05
CA SER A 986 -2.47 -13.47 7.36
C SER A 986 -2.42 -12.45 6.23
N GLN A 987 -3.53 -12.25 5.51
CA GLN A 987 -3.65 -11.20 4.50
C GLN A 987 -3.42 -9.78 5.07
N SER A 988 -4.01 -9.45 6.22
CA SER A 988 -3.80 -8.16 6.88
C SER A 988 -2.35 -7.97 7.30
N ILE A 989 -1.70 -9.04 7.81
CA ILE A 989 -0.29 -9.01 8.20
C ILE A 989 0.62 -8.78 6.98
N TRP A 990 0.39 -9.47 5.85
CA TRP A 990 1.17 -9.27 4.63
C TRP A 990 1.05 -7.84 4.06
N HIS A 991 -0.16 -7.25 4.09
CA HIS A 991 -0.35 -5.84 3.70
C HIS A 991 0.39 -4.88 4.64
N LEU A 992 0.35 -5.15 5.96
CA LEU A 992 1.10 -4.38 6.95
C LEU A 992 2.62 -4.48 6.72
N GLN A 993 3.15 -5.67 6.41
CA GLN A 993 4.57 -5.88 6.10
C GLN A 993 5.04 -5.04 4.91
N VAL A 994 4.29 -5.04 3.79
CA VAL A 994 4.60 -4.19 2.63
C VAL A 994 4.53 -2.71 3.01
N GLY A 995 3.49 -2.28 3.74
CA GLY A 995 3.32 -0.90 4.17
C GLY A 995 4.45 -0.39 5.08
N LEU A 996 4.93 -1.25 6.00
CA LEU A 996 6.06 -0.96 6.88
C LEU A 996 7.35 -0.78 6.06
N VAL A 997 7.73 -1.75 5.22
CA VAL A 997 8.96 -1.65 4.41
C VAL A 997 8.94 -0.41 3.51
N LEU A 998 7.81 -0.09 2.87
CA LEU A 998 7.65 1.13 2.08
C LEU A 998 7.84 2.40 2.93
N THR A 999 7.31 2.42 4.15
CA THR A 999 7.50 3.55 5.09
C THR A 999 8.98 3.73 5.45
N GLY A 1000 9.66 2.65 5.82
CA GLY A 1000 11.11 2.67 6.09
C GLY A 1000 11.91 3.19 4.90
N HIS A 1001 11.60 2.71 3.70
CA HIS A 1001 12.26 3.14 2.47
C HIS A 1001 12.05 4.64 2.16
N ILE A 1002 10.82 5.15 2.28
CA ILE A 1002 10.51 6.59 2.11
C ILE A 1002 11.36 7.45 3.04
N PHE A 1003 11.35 7.14 4.35
CA PHE A 1003 12.12 7.91 5.32
C PHE A 1003 13.62 7.78 5.09
N GLY A 1004 14.10 6.60 4.70
CA GLY A 1004 15.48 6.38 4.29
C GLY A 1004 15.89 7.33 3.16
N ILE A 1005 15.15 7.37 2.04
CA ILE A 1005 15.44 8.24 0.89
C ILE A 1005 15.47 9.72 1.31
N ILE A 1006 14.51 10.14 2.14
CA ILE A 1006 14.47 11.50 2.67
C ILE A 1006 15.77 11.81 3.43
N ILE A 1007 16.21 10.94 4.34
CA ILE A 1007 17.44 11.14 5.11
C ILE A 1007 18.68 11.09 4.20
N ALA A 1008 18.75 10.16 3.24
CA ALA A 1008 19.84 10.04 2.28
C ALA A 1008 20.03 11.33 1.46
N HIS A 1009 18.94 12.00 1.06
CA HIS A 1009 19.01 13.29 0.39
C HIS A 1009 19.51 14.41 1.32
N HIS A 1010 19.09 14.45 2.59
CA HIS A 1010 19.60 15.45 3.55
C HIS A 1010 21.11 15.22 3.82
N VAL A 1011 21.55 13.96 3.85
CA VAL A 1011 22.97 13.59 3.96
C VAL A 1011 23.76 14.00 2.72
N SER A 1012 23.24 13.76 1.50
CA SER A 1012 23.97 14.10 0.27
C SER A 1012 24.21 15.60 0.14
N ARG A 1013 23.17 16.42 0.40
CA ARG A 1013 23.24 17.89 0.45
C ARG A 1013 24.15 18.45 1.55
N ARG A 1014 24.50 17.63 2.54
CA ARG A 1014 25.38 17.99 3.65
C ARG A 1014 26.83 17.61 3.41
N LEU A 1015 27.07 16.50 2.71
CA LEU A 1015 28.42 16.05 2.34
C LEU A 1015 28.99 16.86 1.18
N PHE A 1016 28.14 17.28 0.23
CA PHE A 1016 28.54 17.97 -1.00
C PHE A 1016 27.82 19.31 -1.14
N ALA A 1017 28.59 20.39 -1.32
CA ALA A 1017 28.05 21.73 -1.53
C ALA A 1017 27.47 21.92 -2.96
N ASP A 1018 28.01 21.23 -3.96
CA ASP A 1018 27.51 21.21 -5.33
C ASP A 1018 26.32 20.24 -5.48
N ASP A 1019 25.16 20.77 -5.84
CA ASP A 1019 23.93 20.06 -6.18
C ASP A 1019 24.13 18.85 -7.11
N ARG A 1020 25.05 18.95 -8.09
CA ARG A 1020 25.35 17.85 -9.03
C ARG A 1020 26.14 16.74 -8.36
N LYS A 1021 27.12 17.06 -7.51
CA LYS A 1021 27.88 16.07 -6.72
C LYS A 1021 26.97 15.42 -5.67
N ALA A 1022 26.10 16.19 -5.01
CA ALA A 1022 25.09 15.69 -4.09
C ALA A 1022 24.07 14.75 -4.76
N LEU A 1023 23.65 15.04 -5.99
CA LEU A 1023 22.77 14.16 -6.75
C LEU A 1023 23.50 12.88 -7.22
N ARG A 1024 24.74 13.01 -7.71
CA ARG A 1024 25.55 11.86 -8.14
C ARG A 1024 25.87 10.89 -7.01
N SER A 1025 26.12 11.38 -5.79
CA SER A 1025 26.29 10.51 -4.62
C SER A 1025 24.98 9.84 -4.17
N LEU A 1026 23.84 10.49 -4.38
CA LEU A 1026 22.55 9.90 -4.01
C LEU A 1026 22.17 8.68 -4.88
N LEU A 1027 22.60 8.60 -6.14
CA LEU A 1027 22.16 7.55 -7.06
C LEU A 1027 22.66 6.12 -6.70
N PRO A 1028 23.96 5.86 -6.45
CA PRO A 1028 24.39 4.51 -6.04
C PRO A 1028 23.87 4.12 -4.67
N MET A 1029 23.75 5.08 -3.74
CA MET A 1029 23.13 4.84 -2.45
C MET A 1029 21.66 4.44 -2.59
N LEU A 1030 20.87 5.16 -3.41
CA LEU A 1030 19.48 4.82 -3.69
C LEU A 1030 19.34 3.41 -4.26
N ALA A 1031 20.21 3.01 -5.19
CA ALA A 1031 20.23 1.65 -5.73
C ALA A 1031 20.48 0.60 -4.64
N GLY A 1032 21.41 0.87 -3.71
CA GLY A 1032 21.61 0.05 -2.51
C GLY A 1032 20.37 -0.04 -1.62
N MET A 1033 19.71 1.09 -1.36
CA MET A 1033 18.49 1.15 -0.52
C MET A 1033 17.31 0.38 -1.13
N ILE A 1034 17.15 0.46 -2.47
CA ILE A 1034 16.21 -0.37 -3.22
C ILE A 1034 16.57 -1.84 -3.06
N PHE A 1035 17.84 -2.22 -3.28
CA PHE A 1035 18.31 -3.60 -3.14
C PHE A 1035 17.98 -4.17 -1.75
N PHE A 1036 18.35 -3.48 -0.67
CA PHE A 1036 18.07 -3.95 0.69
C PHE A 1036 16.58 -4.06 1.00
N SER A 1037 15.75 -3.13 0.50
CA SER A 1037 14.29 -3.18 0.66
C SER A 1037 13.67 -4.35 -0.13
N CYS A 1038 14.17 -4.65 -1.33
CA CYS A 1038 13.76 -5.80 -2.13
C CYS A 1038 14.18 -7.13 -1.49
N VAL A 1039 15.40 -7.22 -0.92
CA VAL A 1039 15.85 -8.40 -0.14
C VAL A 1039 14.98 -8.60 1.09
N SER A 1040 14.62 -7.53 1.80
CA SER A 1040 13.70 -7.58 2.96
C SER A 1040 12.31 -8.13 2.56
N LEU A 1041 11.76 -7.68 1.43
CA LEU A 1041 10.50 -8.20 0.90
C LEU A 1041 10.61 -9.65 0.41
N TRP A 1042 11.76 -10.04 -0.14
CA TRP A 1042 12.01 -11.41 -0.61
C TRP A 1042 12.09 -12.40 0.54
N ILE A 1043 12.78 -12.06 1.63
CA ILE A 1043 12.83 -12.92 2.82
C ILE A 1043 11.43 -13.13 3.42
N MET A 1044 10.58 -12.10 3.45
CA MET A 1044 9.18 -12.22 3.93
C MET A 1044 8.22 -12.89 2.91
N HIS A 1045 8.66 -13.12 1.67
CA HIS A 1045 7.91 -13.93 0.69
C HIS A 1045 8.08 -15.44 0.96
N LEU A 1046 9.19 -15.84 1.57
CA LEU A 1046 9.48 -17.22 1.93
C LEU A 1046 8.64 -17.67 3.13
N ASP A 1047 8.35 -18.97 3.21
CA ASP A 1047 7.72 -19.58 4.39
C ASP A 1047 8.69 -19.52 5.59
N MET A 1048 8.13 -19.32 6.78
CA MET A 1048 8.88 -19.17 8.02
C MET A 1048 8.51 -20.25 9.03
N ASN A 1049 9.52 -20.80 9.72
CA ASN A 1049 9.34 -21.64 10.90
C ASN A 1049 8.74 -20.81 12.05
N MET A 1050 7.77 -21.38 12.78
CA MET A 1050 7.26 -20.77 14.02
C MET A 1050 8.32 -20.77 15.12
N ARG A 1051 8.31 -19.77 16.02
CA ARG A 1051 9.20 -19.74 17.21
C ARG A 1051 8.74 -20.72 18.28
N SER A 1052 7.44 -20.98 18.36
CA SER A 1052 6.81 -21.96 19.24
C SER A 1052 6.11 -23.05 18.42
N SER A 1053 6.48 -24.30 18.66
CA SER A 1053 5.91 -25.50 18.01
C SER A 1053 4.58 -25.97 18.64
N LEU A 1054 3.93 -25.13 19.45
CA LEU A 1054 2.72 -25.42 20.20
C LEU A 1054 1.48 -24.82 19.53
N MET A 1055 0.95 -25.52 18.52
CA MET A 1055 -0.40 -25.42 17.95
C MET A 1055 -0.86 -26.81 17.51
#